data_AF-A0A9N9LFK4-F1
#
_entry.id   AF-A0A9N9LFK4-F1
#
_cell.length_a   1.000
_cell.length_b   1.000
_cell.length_c   1.000
_cell.angle_alpha   90.00
_cell.angle_beta   90.00
_cell.angle_gamma   90.00
#
_symmetry.space_group_name_H-M   'P 1'
#
loop_
_entity.id
_entity.type
_entity.pdbx_description
1 polymer ?
#
loop_
_entity_poly.entity_id
_entity_poly.type
_entity_poly.pdbx_seq_one_letter_code
_entity_poly.pdbx_strand_id
1 'polypeptide(L)'
;MSSDSLLANLNQSQQAAVSSFADTVAILAGPGSGKTHTLTSRTAWLLAQGVQPWNIIVATFTVKAAREMKERIGKLLGNGLEAKLVLGTFHSISRRYLARYGHLIGIKKDFGIADSADSLAIIKRICKRNNFTIDPKVARSRISGRKSRGGHGKEKSKSGAKSVEVQEFDLCYDQYEEALKISNLLDYDDLLLRCVDLLRNHPSCASNVEAVLIDEFQDTNLVQFDLMRLFAAERKRITIVGDPDQSIYGFRAAEIKNYKRMLRQYPDTVTIALEENYRSSGAILMSALSVIQQDGSRVDKSLMPTHTVGTRPVLRKLYNAYMEAEWIVTEIKRCQGMTGGLMDLNDYAILLRSSSLSRLIEASLGKAGIAYRMVGGLKFYDRVEIKTILDYLRVINQPENNDALARIINTPSRRIGEATIKSLLEEADKKKTTMWALILGAVQGRQNTTTKLQKPAEQSLSKLVNIILTARKKLTDSNDTSTVDLIRYIMEKTGYEKWLEDHHGDVTKARWDNVQELITQASDFQDLLSSGYEDEALPEIEGLEQEEDDNHLSRFLANVALNAEVNKDDAEGPGTAQVTISTIHAAKGLEWPVVFIPAVYEGSIPHSRADDPNEERRLLYVAMTRAKALLYMSVPIKNSQSEETTLSPFVSPSSLNRLLEKKGPALGSSTVQSIAQILRRGCPTANSITECCSQLRSIEDNLFPEDGTEDNHPKSRFETNSEFSTYHMGQAQKRRKVELNRSLSNIEQAPERNWKPTFTTTMDRASGFTALPMTSRNGFVSAGSHLQVLNEQAAKAPPTVEKEIPKSRKNPSKVPGNQGNLMAFLGKPEPIVEPPRLPSRTTNKQSQVPSTTPASIPPDLASHRIGPSARLKPPMSREREPDTHPRNNYVFLSSSPPRAPKSNPNPNSSIPEKPAEPPKQGLMARPPLMSLIRPPGGGGAGGVGASLHVTSMDRATGSGVKRTLGVKRGLDGGWENRGSKGKGFRPPVLRGGK
;
A
#
# COMPACT_ATOMS: atom_id res chain seq x y z
N MET A 1 -4.32 29.42 20.57
CA MET A 1 -5.26 29.44 19.43
C MET A 1 -6.67 29.38 19.99
N SER A 2 -7.66 30.06 19.39
CA SER A 2 -9.06 29.85 19.77
C SER A 2 -9.57 28.53 19.17
N SER A 3 -10.49 27.85 19.84
CA SER A 3 -11.09 26.62 19.31
C SER A 3 -11.83 26.87 17.99
N ASP A 4 -12.38 28.07 17.80
CA ASP A 4 -13.14 28.47 16.62
C ASP A 4 -12.29 28.46 15.34
N SER A 5 -11.00 28.83 15.40
CA SER A 5 -10.13 28.84 14.22
C SER A 5 -9.82 27.44 13.70
N LEU A 6 -9.86 26.41 14.57
CA LEU A 6 -9.69 25.01 14.16
C LEU A 6 -10.95 24.44 13.49
N LEU A 7 -12.12 25.02 13.74
CA LEU A 7 -13.41 24.53 13.23
C LEU A 7 -13.84 25.21 11.91
N ALA A 8 -13.28 26.38 11.58
CA ALA A 8 -13.69 27.20 10.44
C ALA A 8 -13.59 26.50 9.06
N ASN A 9 -12.63 25.59 8.88
CA ASN A 9 -12.39 24.87 7.62
C ASN A 9 -13.06 23.49 7.54
N LEU A 10 -14.06 23.23 8.39
CA LEU A 10 -14.77 21.96 8.49
C LEU A 10 -16.26 22.12 8.14
N ASN A 11 -16.86 21.13 7.48
CA ASN A 11 -18.33 21.09 7.32
C ASN A 11 -19.04 20.74 8.64
N GLN A 12 -20.36 20.86 8.69
CA GLN A 12 -21.13 20.65 9.93
C GLN A 12 -20.90 19.26 10.57
N SER A 13 -20.87 18.17 9.78
CA SER A 13 -20.62 16.82 10.30
C SER A 13 -19.19 16.63 10.79
N GLN A 14 -18.21 17.25 10.13
CA GLN A 14 -16.80 17.25 10.55
C GLN A 14 -16.60 18.09 11.82
N GLN A 15 -17.25 19.25 11.93
CA GLN A 15 -17.25 20.07 13.15
C GLN A 15 -17.83 19.28 14.34
N ALA A 16 -18.98 18.61 14.14
CA ALA A 16 -19.59 17.76 15.15
C ALA A 16 -18.67 16.58 15.55
N ALA A 17 -17.99 15.96 14.58
CA ALA A 17 -17.03 14.89 14.83
C ALA A 17 -15.79 15.37 15.60
N VAL A 18 -15.24 16.54 15.25
CA VAL A 18 -14.06 17.13 15.89
C VAL A 18 -14.36 17.59 17.31
N SER A 19 -15.44 18.36 17.50
CA SER A 19 -15.82 18.98 18.78
C SER A 19 -16.65 18.11 19.73
N SER A 20 -16.91 16.85 19.38
CA SER A 20 -17.67 15.94 20.25
C SER A 20 -16.93 15.66 21.57
N PHE A 21 -17.59 16.00 22.68
CA PHE A 21 -17.17 15.70 24.05
C PHE A 21 -17.50 14.26 24.50
N ALA A 22 -18.16 13.44 23.66
CA ALA A 22 -18.43 12.05 24.01
C ALA A 22 -17.11 11.26 24.13
N ASP A 23 -17.02 10.40 25.14
CA ASP A 23 -15.79 9.62 25.37
C ASP A 23 -15.51 8.67 24.20
N THR A 24 -16.53 7.97 23.68
CA THR A 24 -16.37 7.16 22.47
C THR A 24 -17.08 7.76 21.25
N VAL A 25 -16.33 7.95 20.17
CA VAL A 25 -16.82 8.52 18.90
C VAL A 25 -16.45 7.61 17.73
N ALA A 26 -17.43 7.29 16.89
CA ALA A 26 -17.25 6.51 15.68
C ALA A 26 -17.55 7.35 14.44
N ILE A 27 -16.49 7.74 13.71
CA ILE A 27 -16.58 8.56 12.50
C ILE A 27 -16.68 7.65 11.28
N LEU A 28 -17.91 7.43 10.79
CA LEU A 28 -18.20 6.67 9.58
C LEU A 28 -18.01 7.56 8.35
N ALA A 29 -16.94 7.34 7.61
CA ALA A 29 -16.50 8.34 6.64
C ALA A 29 -16.13 7.71 5.29
N GLY A 30 -16.89 8.06 4.24
CA GLY A 30 -16.70 7.54 2.88
C GLY A 30 -15.32 7.82 2.28
N PRO A 31 -14.99 7.28 1.09
CA PRO A 31 -13.86 7.77 0.31
C PRO A 31 -14.06 9.26 0.00
N GLY A 32 -12.97 10.04 -0.01
CA GLY A 32 -13.01 11.47 -0.32
C GLY A 32 -13.75 12.37 0.69
N SER A 33 -14.17 11.86 1.86
CA SER A 33 -14.97 12.62 2.85
C SER A 33 -14.17 13.44 3.87
N GLY A 34 -12.84 13.49 3.72
CA GLY A 34 -11.97 14.21 4.65
C GLY A 34 -11.65 13.44 5.94
N LYS A 35 -11.66 12.09 5.94
CA LYS A 35 -11.24 11.22 7.07
C LYS A 35 -10.03 11.77 7.83
N THR A 36 -8.88 11.80 7.16
CA THR A 36 -7.59 12.22 7.74
C THR A 36 -7.65 13.66 8.24
N HIS A 37 -8.29 14.58 7.49
CA HIS A 37 -8.45 15.97 7.91
C HIS A 37 -9.29 16.11 9.19
N THR A 38 -10.35 15.33 9.32
CA THR A 38 -11.21 15.28 10.51
C THR A 38 -10.44 14.73 11.70
N LEU A 39 -9.65 13.67 11.49
CA LEU A 39 -8.84 13.05 12.54
C LEU A 39 -7.72 13.98 13.03
N THR A 40 -6.98 14.62 12.12
CA THR A 40 -5.93 15.60 12.49
C THR A 40 -6.52 16.81 13.19
N SER A 41 -7.69 17.29 12.75
CA SER A 41 -8.38 18.41 13.39
C SER A 41 -8.90 18.04 14.78
N ARG A 42 -9.36 16.79 15.00
CA ARG A 42 -9.76 16.30 16.32
C ARG A 42 -8.57 16.16 17.27
N THR A 43 -7.42 15.68 16.78
CA THR A 43 -6.18 15.67 17.58
C THR A 43 -5.78 17.09 17.97
N ALA A 44 -5.77 18.05 17.03
CA ALA A 44 -5.48 19.45 17.33
C ALA A 44 -6.50 20.09 18.30
N TRP A 45 -7.78 19.73 18.19
CA TRP A 45 -8.83 20.19 19.10
C TRP A 45 -8.66 19.64 20.52
N LEU A 46 -8.33 18.36 20.70
CA LEU A 46 -8.04 17.77 22.02
C LEU A 46 -6.86 18.46 22.72
N LEU A 47 -5.79 18.76 21.96
CA LEU A 47 -4.65 19.54 22.46
C LEU A 47 -5.07 20.96 22.86
N ALA A 48 -5.95 21.61 22.08
CA ALA A 48 -6.50 22.91 22.42
C ALA A 48 -7.45 22.89 23.64
N GLN A 49 -8.02 21.74 24.00
CA GLN A 49 -8.74 21.53 25.27
C GLN A 49 -7.79 21.26 26.47
N GLY A 50 -6.48 21.26 26.27
CA GLY A 50 -5.48 21.11 27.34
C GLY A 50 -4.96 19.69 27.59
N VAL A 51 -5.38 18.70 26.78
CA VAL A 51 -4.81 17.34 26.83
C VAL A 51 -3.34 17.41 26.40
N GLN A 52 -2.45 16.77 27.15
CA GLN A 52 -1.01 16.81 26.85
C GLN A 52 -0.66 15.93 25.64
N PRO A 53 0.26 16.33 24.73
CA PRO A 53 0.58 15.56 23.53
C PRO A 53 1.02 14.12 23.79
N TRP A 54 1.86 13.91 24.81
CA TRP A 54 2.36 12.59 25.18
C TRP A 54 1.30 11.67 25.82
N ASN A 55 0.11 12.21 26.13
CA ASN A 55 -1.05 11.47 26.61
C ASN A 55 -2.04 11.11 25.48
N ILE A 56 -1.76 11.49 24.22
CA ILE A 56 -2.59 11.16 23.06
C ILE A 56 -1.88 10.12 22.19
N ILE A 57 -2.57 8.99 21.95
CA ILE A 57 -2.15 7.97 20.99
C ILE A 57 -2.94 8.15 19.69
N VAL A 58 -2.23 8.25 18.56
CA VAL A 58 -2.81 8.30 17.21
C VAL A 58 -2.24 7.15 16.38
N ALA A 59 -3.02 6.09 16.19
CA ALA A 59 -2.60 4.89 15.47
C ALA A 59 -3.13 4.86 14.03
N THR A 60 -2.26 4.50 13.09
CA THR A 60 -2.53 4.47 11.65
C THR A 60 -2.15 3.11 11.04
N PHE A 61 -2.51 2.87 9.77
CA PHE A 61 -2.15 1.64 9.07
C PHE A 61 -0.78 1.69 8.36
N THR A 62 -0.27 2.87 8.01
CA THR A 62 1.01 3.01 7.26
C THR A 62 1.90 4.13 7.81
N VAL A 63 3.22 3.94 7.71
CA VAL A 63 4.20 4.95 8.15
C VAL A 63 4.07 6.24 7.34
N LYS A 64 3.75 6.15 6.03
CA LYS A 64 3.44 7.32 5.19
C LYS A 64 2.24 8.11 5.73
N ALA A 65 1.15 7.44 6.10
CA ALA A 65 -0.02 8.10 6.69
C ALA A 65 0.28 8.71 8.07
N ALA A 66 1.13 8.06 8.87
CA ALA A 66 1.61 8.64 10.14
C ALA A 66 2.42 9.93 9.91
N ARG A 67 3.41 9.91 9.01
CA ARG A 67 4.22 11.10 8.66
C ARG A 67 3.34 12.24 8.14
N GLU A 68 2.40 11.94 7.25
CA GLU A 68 1.48 12.92 6.69
C GLU A 68 0.54 13.52 7.75
N MET A 69 0.02 12.71 8.68
CA MET A 69 -0.78 13.21 9.81
C MET A 69 0.04 14.10 10.74
N LYS A 70 1.29 13.71 11.06
CA LYS A 70 2.20 14.51 11.91
C LYS A 70 2.46 15.88 11.29
N GLU A 71 2.78 15.93 9.98
CA GLU A 71 2.97 17.18 9.23
C GLU A 71 1.69 18.05 9.20
N ARG A 72 0.53 17.44 8.95
CA ARG A 72 -0.77 18.14 8.97
C ARG A 72 -1.09 18.73 10.35
N ILE A 73 -0.82 18.00 11.43
CA ILE A 73 -1.03 18.48 12.80
C ILE A 73 -0.04 19.61 13.13
N GLY A 74 1.23 19.50 12.75
CA GLY A 74 2.21 20.57 12.92
C GLY A 74 1.80 21.86 12.22
N LYS A 75 1.29 21.77 10.99
CA LYS A 75 0.72 22.92 10.25
C LYS A 75 -0.51 23.55 10.93
N LEU A 76 -1.31 22.77 11.67
CA LEU A 76 -2.46 23.26 12.42
C LEU A 76 -2.08 23.90 13.77
N LEU A 77 -0.98 23.46 14.40
CA LEU A 77 -0.58 23.88 15.75
C LEU A 77 0.52 24.95 15.78
N GLY A 78 1.43 24.97 14.79
CA GLY A 78 2.52 25.94 14.66
C GLY A 78 3.62 25.89 15.73
N ASN A 79 3.53 24.99 16.71
CA ASN A 79 4.27 25.08 17.98
C ASN A 79 5.22 23.89 18.26
N GLY A 80 5.43 22.96 17.31
CA GLY A 80 6.27 21.78 17.51
C GLY A 80 5.68 20.70 18.44
N LEU A 81 4.44 20.89 18.91
CA LEU A 81 3.75 19.95 19.82
C LEU A 81 3.47 18.59 19.16
N GLU A 82 3.37 18.56 17.83
CA GLU A 82 3.21 17.33 17.04
C GLU A 82 4.38 16.37 17.18
N ALA A 83 5.59 16.86 17.50
CA ALA A 83 6.77 16.03 17.74
C ALA A 83 6.61 15.16 19.01
N LYS A 84 5.81 15.61 19.99
CA LYS A 84 5.59 14.95 21.28
C LYS A 84 4.39 14.00 21.31
N LEU A 85 3.63 13.90 20.22
CA LEU A 85 2.50 12.96 20.12
C LEU A 85 2.98 11.51 20.05
N VAL A 86 2.20 10.58 20.59
CA VAL A 86 2.40 9.14 20.36
C VAL A 86 1.69 8.74 19.06
N LEU A 87 2.27 9.17 17.93
CA LEU A 87 1.68 9.01 16.58
C LEU A 87 2.50 8.02 15.75
N GLY A 88 1.87 6.96 15.24
CA GLY A 88 2.56 5.96 14.43
C GLY A 88 1.66 4.85 13.92
N THR A 89 2.26 3.78 13.37
CA THR A 89 1.50 2.54 13.14
C THR A 89 1.31 1.79 14.46
N PHE A 90 0.33 0.87 14.52
CA PHE A 90 0.18 -0.05 15.66
C PHE A 90 1.51 -0.76 16.03
N HIS A 91 2.33 -1.13 15.04
CA HIS A 91 3.61 -1.81 15.26
C HIS A 91 4.69 -0.85 15.78
N SER A 92 4.76 0.38 15.24
CA SER A 92 5.66 1.44 15.71
C SER A 92 5.37 1.80 17.17
N ILE A 93 4.08 2.01 17.52
CA ILE A 93 3.65 2.31 18.89
C ILE A 93 3.94 1.13 19.81
N SER A 94 3.66 -0.11 19.36
CA SER A 94 3.96 -1.30 20.17
C SER A 94 5.46 -1.49 20.41
N ARG A 95 6.31 -1.23 19.39
CA ARG A 95 7.77 -1.22 19.53
C ARG A 95 8.23 -0.19 20.57
N ARG A 96 7.69 1.04 20.53
CA ARG A 96 7.99 2.12 21.49
C ARG A 96 7.67 1.70 22.94
N TYR A 97 6.52 1.08 23.18
CA TYR A 97 6.17 0.56 24.51
C TYR A 97 7.04 -0.63 24.94
N LEU A 98 7.34 -1.56 24.03
CA LEU A 98 8.21 -2.71 24.31
C LEU A 98 9.68 -2.32 24.56
N ALA A 99 10.18 -1.27 23.91
CA ALA A 99 11.55 -0.78 24.13
C ALA A 99 11.73 -0.14 25.52
N ARG A 100 10.68 0.49 26.07
CA ARG A 100 10.69 1.16 27.38
C ARG A 100 10.33 0.25 28.56
N TYR A 101 9.34 -0.63 28.36
CA TYR A 101 8.72 -1.44 29.42
C TYR A 101 8.83 -2.96 29.19
N GLY A 102 9.48 -3.42 28.12
CA GLY A 102 9.57 -4.85 27.77
C GLY A 102 10.24 -5.72 28.83
N HIS A 103 11.15 -5.15 29.62
CA HIS A 103 11.80 -5.85 30.74
C HIS A 103 10.79 -6.37 31.77
N LEU A 104 9.65 -5.68 31.97
CA LEU A 104 8.57 -6.09 32.89
C LEU A 104 7.89 -7.42 32.48
N ILE A 105 8.07 -7.85 31.22
CA ILE A 105 7.63 -9.17 30.71
C ILE A 105 8.81 -10.03 30.20
N GLY A 106 10.05 -9.69 30.58
CA GLY A 106 11.25 -10.46 30.25
C GLY A 106 11.74 -10.33 28.80
N ILE A 107 11.36 -9.26 28.09
CA ILE A 107 11.92 -8.88 26.79
C ILE A 107 13.07 -7.90 27.04
N LYS A 108 14.24 -8.14 26.44
CA LYS A 108 15.39 -7.25 26.57
C LYS A 108 15.23 -6.03 25.65
N LYS A 109 15.67 -4.85 26.08
CA LYS A 109 15.59 -3.62 25.28
C LYS A 109 16.24 -3.68 23.89
N ASP A 110 17.25 -4.53 23.71
CA ASP A 110 18.01 -4.73 22.46
C ASP A 110 17.39 -5.79 21.52
N PHE A 111 16.09 -6.07 21.63
CA PHE A 111 15.41 -7.03 20.77
C PHE A 111 15.46 -6.62 19.29
N GLY A 112 15.79 -7.57 18.42
CA GLY A 112 15.77 -7.38 16.98
C GLY A 112 14.41 -7.73 16.39
N ILE A 113 14.06 -7.09 15.25
CA ILE A 113 12.87 -7.48 14.47
C ILE A 113 13.29 -8.54 13.44
N ALA A 114 12.60 -9.69 13.45
CA ALA A 114 12.75 -10.76 12.48
C ALA A 114 11.87 -10.50 11.26
N ASP A 115 12.45 -10.47 10.06
CA ASP A 115 11.70 -10.17 8.84
C ASP A 115 11.03 -11.40 8.22
N SER A 116 10.34 -11.15 7.11
CA SER A 116 9.68 -12.15 6.27
C SER A 116 10.58 -13.30 5.76
N ALA A 117 11.87 -13.04 5.56
CA ALA A 117 12.87 -14.00 5.07
C ALA A 117 13.56 -14.74 6.23
N ASP A 118 13.88 -14.05 7.32
CA ASP A 118 14.38 -14.66 8.57
C ASP A 118 13.38 -15.69 9.09
N SER A 119 12.11 -15.28 9.20
CA SER A 119 11.02 -16.16 9.63
C SER A 119 10.92 -17.42 8.78
N LEU A 120 11.04 -17.29 7.45
CA LEU A 120 11.02 -18.42 6.53
C LEU A 120 12.29 -19.29 6.64
N ALA A 121 13.45 -18.72 6.96
CA ALA A 121 14.70 -19.45 7.16
C ALA A 121 14.66 -20.31 8.43
N ILE A 122 14.19 -19.74 9.55
CA ILE A 122 14.00 -20.44 10.83
C ILE A 122 13.00 -21.60 10.63
N ILE A 123 11.83 -21.34 10.04
CA ILE A 123 10.81 -22.38 9.81
C ILE A 123 11.32 -23.48 8.88
N LYS A 124 12.09 -23.16 7.82
CA LYS A 124 12.75 -24.17 6.97
C LYS A 124 13.70 -25.07 7.75
N ARG A 125 14.49 -24.52 8.69
CA ARG A 125 15.37 -25.30 9.56
C ARG A 125 14.56 -26.22 10.49
N ILE A 126 13.49 -25.71 11.08
CA ILE A 126 12.58 -26.48 11.94
C ILE A 126 11.91 -27.64 11.18
N CYS A 127 11.28 -27.40 10.03
CA CYS A 127 10.65 -28.46 9.24
C CYS A 127 11.67 -29.54 8.83
N LYS A 128 12.86 -29.13 8.39
CA LYS A 128 13.92 -30.05 7.98
C LYS A 128 14.50 -30.87 9.14
N ARG A 129 14.62 -30.29 10.34
CA ARG A 129 15.17 -30.98 11.52
C ARG A 129 14.25 -32.07 12.06
N ASN A 130 12.93 -31.82 12.03
CA ASN A 130 11.93 -32.74 12.57
C ASN A 130 11.28 -33.63 11.48
N ASN A 131 11.75 -33.54 10.23
CA ASN A 131 11.15 -34.18 9.04
C ASN A 131 9.65 -33.89 8.86
N PHE A 132 9.19 -32.67 9.17
CA PHE A 132 7.79 -32.28 8.97
C PHE A 132 7.44 -32.21 7.48
N THR A 133 6.20 -32.58 7.18
CA THR A 133 5.63 -32.61 5.83
C THR A 133 5.07 -31.26 5.39
N ILE A 134 4.75 -30.37 6.34
CA ILE A 134 4.21 -29.04 6.07
C ILE A 134 5.18 -28.13 5.29
N ASP A 135 4.70 -27.54 4.20
CA ASP A 135 5.48 -26.55 3.43
C ASP A 135 5.82 -25.32 4.31
N PRO A 136 7.09 -24.87 4.37
CA PRO A 136 7.50 -23.75 5.21
C PRO A 136 6.79 -22.41 4.94
N LYS A 137 6.32 -22.13 3.71
CA LYS A 137 5.54 -20.91 3.42
C LYS A 137 4.11 -21.04 3.95
N VAL A 138 3.51 -22.22 3.81
CA VAL A 138 2.19 -22.53 4.40
C VAL A 138 2.26 -22.47 5.92
N ALA A 139 3.29 -23.07 6.52
CA ALA A 139 3.54 -22.99 7.97
C ALA A 139 3.64 -21.53 8.42
N ARG A 140 4.51 -20.71 7.80
CA ARG A 140 4.64 -19.28 8.12
C ARG A 140 3.31 -18.52 8.04
N SER A 141 2.52 -18.76 6.98
CA SER A 141 1.21 -18.14 6.81
C SER A 141 0.23 -18.53 7.94
N ARG A 142 0.21 -19.81 8.33
CA ARG A 142 -0.59 -20.28 9.48
C ARG A 142 -0.10 -19.70 10.82
N ILE A 143 1.22 -19.54 11.03
CA ILE A 143 1.79 -18.90 12.22
C ILE A 143 1.28 -17.46 12.36
N SER A 144 1.46 -16.63 11.33
CA SER A 144 0.97 -15.25 11.33
C SER A 144 -0.56 -15.19 11.48
N GLY A 145 -1.29 -16.09 10.80
CA GLY A 145 -2.73 -16.26 10.96
C GLY A 145 -3.18 -16.74 12.35
N ARG A 146 -2.30 -17.32 13.18
CA ARG A 146 -2.57 -17.65 14.59
C ARG A 146 -2.24 -16.46 15.49
N LYS A 147 -1.10 -15.80 15.25
CA LYS A 147 -0.66 -14.63 16.02
C LYS A 147 -1.65 -13.46 15.91
N SER A 148 -2.04 -13.08 14.69
CA SER A 148 -3.04 -12.03 14.41
C SER A 148 -4.45 -12.25 15.01
N ARG A 149 -4.74 -13.45 15.54
CA ARG A 149 -5.96 -13.80 16.27
C ARG A 149 -5.77 -13.94 17.79
N GLY A 150 -4.63 -13.50 18.31
CA GLY A 150 -4.32 -13.47 19.74
C GLY A 150 -3.30 -14.49 20.23
N GLY A 151 -2.67 -15.28 19.33
CA GLY A 151 -1.59 -16.23 19.63
C GLY A 151 -1.99 -17.49 20.42
N HIS A 152 -2.90 -17.35 21.38
CA HIS A 152 -3.33 -18.40 22.29
C HIS A 152 -4.42 -19.30 21.69
N GLY A 153 -4.18 -20.61 21.75
CA GLY A 153 -5.11 -21.64 21.32
C GLY A 153 -4.42 -22.68 20.45
N LYS A 154 -4.29 -23.91 20.95
CA LYS A 154 -3.98 -25.07 20.11
C LYS A 154 -5.15 -25.27 19.13
N GLU A 155 -4.86 -25.62 17.88
CA GLU A 155 -5.93 -25.95 16.94
C GLU A 155 -6.69 -27.16 17.49
N LYS A 156 -8.02 -27.05 17.63
CA LYS A 156 -8.84 -28.16 18.13
C LYS A 156 -8.74 -29.33 17.14
N SER A 157 -7.96 -30.35 17.49
CA SER A 157 -7.78 -31.50 16.60
C SER A 157 -9.12 -32.17 16.33
N LYS A 158 -9.36 -32.46 15.04
CA LYS A 158 -10.42 -33.37 14.60
C LYS A 158 -9.74 -34.68 14.24
N SER A 159 -10.30 -35.80 14.72
CA SER A 159 -9.75 -37.14 14.53
C SER A 159 -9.51 -37.48 13.04
N GLY A 160 -8.34 -38.06 12.73
CA GLY A 160 -7.95 -38.49 11.39
C GLY A 160 -6.57 -37.95 10.98
N ALA A 161 -6.18 -38.10 9.71
CA ALA A 161 -4.88 -37.64 9.19
C ALA A 161 -4.61 -36.14 9.40
N LYS A 162 -5.67 -35.31 9.43
CA LYS A 162 -5.58 -33.89 9.81
C LYS A 162 -5.01 -33.66 11.21
N SER A 163 -5.06 -34.65 12.10
CA SER A 163 -4.42 -34.57 13.42
C SER A 163 -2.89 -34.55 13.35
N VAL A 164 -2.28 -35.17 12.33
CA VAL A 164 -0.81 -35.21 12.19
C VAL A 164 -0.31 -33.87 11.69
N GLU A 165 -0.89 -33.31 10.62
CA GLU A 165 -0.57 -31.95 10.13
C GLU A 165 -0.76 -30.87 11.21
N VAL A 166 -1.80 -31.00 12.06
CA VAL A 166 -2.06 -30.09 13.18
C VAL A 166 -0.99 -30.23 14.26
N GLN A 167 -0.58 -31.45 14.60
CA GLN A 167 0.50 -31.70 15.57
C GLN A 167 1.86 -31.21 15.05
N GLU A 168 2.20 -31.48 13.78
CA GLU A 168 3.40 -30.94 13.12
C GLU A 168 3.40 -29.40 13.15
N PHE A 169 2.24 -28.77 12.88
CA PHE A 169 2.10 -27.32 12.95
C PHE A 169 2.25 -26.76 14.37
N ASP A 170 1.60 -27.36 15.37
CA ASP A 170 1.74 -26.96 16.78
C ASP A 170 3.21 -27.06 17.25
N LEU A 171 3.89 -28.18 16.98
CA LEU A 171 5.33 -28.33 17.30
C LEU A 171 6.20 -27.34 16.51
N CYS A 172 5.86 -27.06 15.25
CA CYS A 172 6.59 -26.08 14.43
C CYS A 172 6.44 -24.65 14.98
N TYR A 173 5.24 -24.28 15.43
CA TYR A 173 4.96 -23.01 16.10
C TYR A 173 5.74 -22.90 17.43
N ASP A 174 5.63 -23.89 18.31
CA ASP A 174 6.31 -23.87 19.62
C ASP A 174 7.85 -23.78 19.47
N GLN A 175 8.44 -24.51 18.50
CA GLN A 175 9.88 -24.42 18.22
C GLN A 175 10.29 -23.11 17.53
N TYR A 176 9.38 -22.45 16.80
CA TYR A 176 9.63 -21.16 16.16
C TYR A 176 9.68 -20.04 17.21
N GLU A 177 8.74 -20.04 18.16
CA GLU A 177 8.78 -19.14 19.32
C GLU A 177 10.05 -19.34 20.17
N GLU A 178 10.47 -20.59 20.41
CA GLU A 178 11.74 -20.89 21.12
C GLU A 178 12.95 -20.33 20.36
N ALA A 179 13.00 -20.48 19.03
CA ALA A 179 14.11 -20.02 18.20
C ALA A 179 14.20 -18.48 18.13
N LEU A 180 13.06 -17.78 18.03
CA LEU A 180 12.99 -16.32 18.14
C LEU A 180 13.50 -15.84 19.50
N LYS A 181 13.02 -16.45 20.59
CA LYS A 181 13.42 -16.11 21.97
C LYS A 181 14.91 -16.34 22.23
N ILE A 182 15.49 -17.45 21.79
CA ILE A 182 16.94 -17.73 21.90
C ILE A 182 17.77 -16.67 21.16
N SER A 183 17.28 -16.22 20.00
CA SER A 183 17.94 -15.19 19.19
C SER A 183 17.68 -13.75 19.67
N ASN A 184 16.87 -13.57 20.74
CA ASN A 184 16.35 -12.27 21.20
C ASN A 184 15.70 -11.46 20.07
N LEU A 185 14.89 -12.15 19.26
CA LEU A 185 14.11 -11.57 18.16
C LEU A 185 12.61 -11.60 18.46
N LEU A 186 11.89 -10.62 17.94
CA LEU A 186 10.42 -10.63 17.81
C LEU A 186 10.09 -10.58 16.31
N ASP A 187 9.10 -11.35 15.85
CA ASP A 187 8.54 -11.13 14.51
C ASP A 187 7.56 -9.94 14.49
N TYR A 188 7.07 -9.59 13.30
CA TYR A 188 6.17 -8.46 13.13
C TYR A 188 4.83 -8.61 13.90
N ASP A 189 4.28 -9.82 13.98
CA ASP A 189 3.05 -10.08 14.73
C ASP A 189 3.31 -10.10 16.25
N ASP A 190 4.50 -10.51 16.70
CA ASP A 190 4.92 -10.47 18.10
C ASP A 190 4.96 -9.06 18.66
N LEU A 191 5.33 -8.04 17.88
CA LEU A 191 5.30 -6.65 18.34
C LEU A 191 3.92 -6.30 18.93
N LEU A 192 2.84 -6.71 18.26
CA LEU A 192 1.49 -6.48 18.75
C LEU A 192 1.14 -7.39 19.92
N LEU A 193 1.44 -8.69 19.82
CA LEU A 193 1.10 -9.66 20.87
C LEU A 193 1.80 -9.37 22.19
N ARG A 194 3.11 -9.09 22.16
CA ARG A 194 3.89 -8.80 23.37
C ARG A 194 3.50 -7.46 23.99
N CYS A 195 3.06 -6.49 23.19
CA CYS A 195 2.48 -5.25 23.71
C CYS A 195 1.12 -5.49 24.38
N VAL A 196 0.30 -6.41 23.84
CA VAL A 196 -0.92 -6.89 24.53
C VAL A 196 -0.59 -7.62 25.83
N ASP A 197 0.41 -8.50 25.84
CA ASP A 197 0.87 -9.21 27.04
C ASP A 197 1.36 -8.20 28.11
N LEU A 198 2.16 -7.21 27.71
CA LEU A 198 2.63 -6.11 28.55
C LEU A 198 1.47 -5.35 29.20
N LEU A 199 0.55 -4.80 28.40
CA LEU A 199 -0.52 -3.95 28.92
C LEU A 199 -1.62 -4.71 29.70
N ARG A 200 -1.73 -6.03 29.50
CA ARG A 200 -2.61 -6.89 30.33
C ARG A 200 -2.00 -7.18 31.70
N ASN A 201 -0.68 -7.40 31.76
CA ASN A 201 0.02 -7.73 33.01
C ASN A 201 0.38 -6.47 33.82
N HIS A 202 0.71 -5.37 33.12
CA HIS A 202 1.16 -4.10 33.68
C HIS A 202 0.35 -2.94 33.04
N PRO A 203 -0.95 -2.79 33.39
CA PRO A 203 -1.81 -1.77 32.80
C PRO A 203 -1.37 -0.33 33.14
N SER A 204 -0.61 -0.14 34.22
CA SER A 204 -0.03 1.14 34.63
C SER A 204 0.86 1.77 33.57
N CYS A 205 1.49 0.99 32.67
CA CYS A 205 2.32 1.49 31.57
C CYS A 205 1.56 2.40 30.59
N ALA A 206 0.22 2.34 30.55
CA ALA A 206 -0.64 3.22 29.74
C ALA A 206 -1.56 4.10 30.58
N SER A 207 -1.33 4.23 31.90
CA SER A 207 -2.17 5.02 32.82
C SER A 207 -2.22 6.52 32.47
N ASN A 208 -1.19 7.03 31.80
CA ASN A 208 -1.12 8.41 31.32
C ASN A 208 -2.02 8.69 30.10
N VAL A 209 -2.50 7.66 29.40
CA VAL A 209 -3.19 7.83 28.10
C VAL A 209 -4.59 8.41 28.30
N GLU A 210 -4.77 9.64 27.80
CA GLU A 210 -6.01 10.40 27.93
C GLU A 210 -6.95 10.25 26.72
N ALA A 211 -6.41 9.94 25.54
CA ALA A 211 -7.20 9.72 24.33
C ALA A 211 -6.50 8.78 23.35
N VAL A 212 -7.27 7.88 22.74
CA VAL A 212 -6.82 6.97 21.68
C VAL A 212 -7.60 7.25 20.41
N LEU A 213 -6.89 7.52 19.31
CA LEU A 213 -7.45 7.83 18.01
C LEU A 213 -6.93 6.84 16.96
N ILE A 214 -7.82 6.16 16.24
CA ILE A 214 -7.48 5.10 15.28
C ILE A 214 -7.99 5.48 13.89
N ASP A 215 -7.10 5.55 12.89
CA ASP A 215 -7.45 5.68 11.47
C ASP A 215 -7.63 4.31 10.79
N GLU A 216 -8.35 4.29 9.66
CA GLU A 216 -8.62 3.10 8.82
C GLU A 216 -9.12 1.88 9.64
N PHE A 217 -9.95 2.13 10.67
CA PHE A 217 -10.33 1.14 11.68
C PHE A 217 -10.93 -0.17 11.14
N GLN A 218 -11.55 -0.15 9.96
CA GLN A 218 -12.11 -1.34 9.31
C GLN A 218 -11.06 -2.39 8.90
N ASP A 219 -9.78 -2.01 8.82
CA ASP A 219 -8.67 -2.88 8.44
C ASP A 219 -7.88 -3.39 9.66
N THR A 220 -8.42 -3.17 10.88
CA THR A 220 -7.84 -3.70 12.12
C THR A 220 -8.12 -5.20 12.30
N ASN A 221 -7.15 -5.93 12.85
CA ASN A 221 -7.32 -7.31 13.31
C ASN A 221 -7.79 -7.38 14.78
N LEU A 222 -7.90 -8.58 15.36
CA LEU A 222 -8.32 -8.76 16.76
C LEU A 222 -7.32 -8.20 17.77
N VAL A 223 -6.02 -8.39 17.54
CA VAL A 223 -4.95 -7.94 18.45
C VAL A 223 -4.88 -6.42 18.49
N GLN A 224 -5.04 -5.76 17.34
CA GLN A 224 -5.10 -4.29 17.23
C GLN A 224 -6.33 -3.70 17.93
N PHE A 225 -7.49 -4.37 17.84
CA PHE A 225 -8.68 -3.99 18.60
C PHE A 225 -8.46 -4.13 20.12
N ASP A 226 -7.79 -5.20 20.56
CA ASP A 226 -7.44 -5.40 21.96
C ASP A 226 -6.41 -4.37 22.46
N LEU A 227 -5.40 -4.00 21.65
CA LEU A 227 -4.46 -2.91 21.96
C LEU A 227 -5.18 -1.58 22.14
N MET A 228 -6.07 -1.20 21.21
CA MET A 228 -6.88 0.02 21.32
C MET A 228 -7.64 0.06 22.66
N ARG A 229 -8.26 -1.06 23.06
CA ARG A 229 -8.96 -1.16 24.36
C ARG A 229 -7.99 -0.99 25.54
N LEU A 230 -6.82 -1.63 25.49
CA LEU A 230 -5.84 -1.61 26.59
C LEU A 230 -5.22 -0.22 26.77
N PHE A 231 -4.83 0.45 25.68
CA PHE A 231 -4.38 1.84 25.73
C PHE A 231 -5.46 2.80 26.24
N ALA A 232 -6.73 2.55 25.93
CA ALA A 232 -7.84 3.37 26.39
C ALA A 232 -8.44 2.93 27.75
N ALA A 233 -7.83 2.00 28.47
CA ALA A 233 -8.49 1.34 29.61
C ALA A 233 -8.89 2.31 30.75
N GLU A 234 -8.04 3.30 31.03
CA GLU A 234 -8.21 4.27 32.12
C GLU A 234 -9.32 5.29 31.82
N ARG A 235 -9.18 6.06 30.73
CA ARG A 235 -10.13 7.14 30.38
C ARG A 235 -11.29 6.72 29.47
N LYS A 236 -11.19 5.56 28.82
CA LYS A 236 -12.16 5.04 27.81
C LYS A 236 -12.45 5.99 26.64
N ARG A 237 -11.59 7.00 26.44
CA ARG A 237 -11.76 8.02 25.40
C ARG A 237 -11.18 7.54 24.08
N ILE A 238 -12.06 7.11 23.17
CA ILE A 238 -11.70 6.45 21.91
C ILE A 238 -12.36 7.18 20.75
N THR A 239 -11.56 7.55 19.73
CA THR A 239 -12.08 7.97 18.43
C THR A 239 -11.66 6.95 17.38
N ILE A 240 -12.62 6.30 16.72
CA ILE A 240 -12.35 5.48 15.54
C ILE A 240 -12.78 6.23 14.29
N VAL A 241 -11.96 6.19 13.24
CA VAL A 241 -12.28 6.68 11.91
C VAL A 241 -12.15 5.53 10.94
N GLY A 242 -13.14 5.35 10.06
CA GLY A 242 -13.08 4.26 9.11
C GLY A 242 -14.27 4.18 8.17
N ASP A 243 -14.18 3.18 7.31
CA ASP A 243 -15.15 2.88 6.28
C ASP A 243 -15.24 1.38 6.03
N PRO A 244 -16.28 0.68 6.53
CA PRO A 244 -16.51 -0.74 6.23
C PRO A 244 -16.51 -1.07 4.72
N ASP A 245 -16.94 -0.14 3.85
CA ASP A 245 -16.95 -0.29 2.39
C ASP A 245 -15.53 -0.31 1.78
N GLN A 246 -14.50 0.12 2.54
CA GLN A 246 -13.10 0.16 2.11
C GLN A 246 -12.19 -0.85 2.85
N SER A 247 -12.77 -1.78 3.61
CA SER A 247 -12.02 -2.91 4.19
C SER A 247 -11.57 -3.83 3.04
N ILE A 248 -10.27 -4.03 2.86
CA ILE A 248 -9.70 -4.82 1.75
C ILE A 248 -8.44 -5.61 2.17
N TYR A 249 -8.21 -5.77 3.48
CA TYR A 249 -7.09 -6.52 4.03
C TYR A 249 -7.57 -7.74 4.85
N GLY A 250 -8.67 -8.38 4.47
CA GLY A 250 -9.15 -9.62 5.09
C GLY A 250 -8.13 -10.76 5.00
N PHE A 251 -7.36 -10.79 3.91
CA PHE A 251 -6.20 -11.69 3.76
C PHE A 251 -5.03 -11.40 4.74
N ARG A 252 -5.03 -10.26 5.44
CA ARG A 252 -4.15 -9.91 6.59
C ARG A 252 -4.88 -10.04 7.94
N ALA A 253 -5.95 -10.84 7.98
CA ALA A 253 -6.81 -11.05 9.15
C ALA A 253 -7.52 -9.79 9.70
N ALA A 254 -7.76 -8.78 8.86
CA ALA A 254 -8.64 -7.67 9.22
C ALA A 254 -10.08 -8.16 9.49
N GLU A 255 -10.71 -7.67 10.57
CA GLU A 255 -12.09 -8.00 10.92
C GLU A 255 -13.01 -6.78 10.78
N ILE A 256 -13.82 -6.72 9.72
CA ILE A 256 -14.95 -5.76 9.58
C ILE A 256 -15.88 -5.82 10.81
N LYS A 257 -15.96 -6.99 11.45
CA LYS A 257 -16.70 -7.23 12.70
C LYS A 257 -16.20 -6.38 13.87
N ASN A 258 -14.98 -5.82 13.84
CA ASN A 258 -14.47 -4.89 14.84
C ASN A 258 -15.36 -3.66 15.00
N TYR A 259 -15.98 -3.15 13.93
CA TYR A 259 -16.95 -2.06 14.04
C TYR A 259 -18.17 -2.46 14.90
N LYS A 260 -18.77 -3.62 14.61
CA LYS A 260 -19.88 -4.18 15.43
C LYS A 260 -19.41 -4.68 16.81
N ARG A 261 -18.10 -4.83 17.04
CA ARG A 261 -17.50 -5.17 18.35
C ARG A 261 -17.35 -3.90 19.20
N MET A 262 -16.88 -2.80 18.61
CA MET A 262 -16.82 -1.46 19.24
C MET A 262 -18.19 -1.05 19.78
N LEU A 263 -19.22 -0.99 18.93
CA LEU A 263 -20.57 -0.54 19.32
C LEU A 263 -21.23 -1.41 20.40
N ARG A 264 -20.87 -2.70 20.49
CA ARG A 264 -21.39 -3.60 21.55
C ARG A 264 -20.64 -3.48 22.86
N GLN A 265 -19.36 -3.09 22.82
CA GLN A 265 -18.53 -2.96 24.01
C GLN A 265 -18.64 -1.55 24.63
N TYR A 266 -18.87 -0.54 23.79
CA TYR A 266 -19.06 0.86 24.18
C TYR A 266 -20.42 1.31 23.63
N PRO A 267 -21.53 1.00 24.33
CA PRO A 267 -22.89 1.26 23.84
C PRO A 267 -23.18 2.75 23.66
N ASP A 268 -22.54 3.62 24.45
CA ASP A 268 -22.69 5.08 24.42
C ASP A 268 -21.91 5.75 23.28
N THR A 269 -21.39 4.98 22.31
CA THR A 269 -20.57 5.49 21.20
C THR A 269 -21.39 6.36 20.26
N VAL A 270 -21.08 7.65 20.24
CA VAL A 270 -21.67 8.61 19.30
C VAL A 270 -21.15 8.33 17.90
N THR A 271 -22.04 7.89 17.01
CA THR A 271 -21.70 7.60 15.60
C THR A 271 -22.04 8.80 14.73
N ILE A 272 -21.06 9.30 13.97
CA ILE A 272 -21.19 10.48 13.10
C ILE A 272 -20.80 10.09 11.68
N ALA A 273 -21.69 10.33 10.72
CA ALA A 273 -21.46 10.04 9.30
C ALA A 273 -20.89 11.27 8.57
N LEU A 274 -19.78 11.09 7.85
CA LEU A 274 -19.26 12.08 6.90
C LEU A 274 -19.79 11.73 5.50
N GLU A 275 -20.90 12.36 5.14
CA GLU A 275 -21.65 12.05 3.92
C GLU A 275 -21.15 12.80 2.68
N GLU A 276 -20.41 13.90 2.82
CA GLU A 276 -19.96 14.69 1.66
C GLU A 276 -18.65 14.15 1.07
N ASN A 277 -18.61 13.94 -0.24
CA ASN A 277 -17.41 13.55 -0.99
C ASN A 277 -16.81 14.77 -1.71
N TYR A 278 -15.53 15.04 -1.44
CA TYR A 278 -14.74 16.15 -1.97
C TYR A 278 -13.72 15.73 -3.04
N ARG A 279 -13.74 14.47 -3.48
CA ARG A 279 -12.72 13.88 -4.37
C ARG A 279 -13.22 13.66 -5.79
N SER A 280 -14.37 13.01 -5.93
CA SER A 280 -14.81 12.38 -7.17
C SER A 280 -16.01 13.13 -7.77
N SER A 281 -16.09 13.13 -9.10
CA SER A 281 -17.28 13.59 -9.81
C SER A 281 -18.53 12.79 -9.43
N GLY A 282 -19.71 13.40 -9.57
CA GLY A 282 -20.97 12.76 -9.22
C GLY A 282 -21.23 11.44 -9.97
N ALA A 283 -20.86 11.35 -11.25
CA ALA A 283 -21.06 10.15 -12.05
C ALA A 283 -20.13 8.99 -11.61
N ILE A 284 -18.86 9.28 -11.28
CA ILE A 284 -17.94 8.28 -10.71
C ILE A 284 -18.48 7.76 -9.38
N LEU A 285 -18.92 8.68 -8.51
CA LEU A 285 -19.42 8.34 -7.18
C LEU A 285 -20.68 7.48 -7.24
N MET A 286 -21.66 7.84 -8.10
CA MET A 286 -22.90 7.08 -8.27
C MET A 286 -22.65 5.68 -8.84
N SER A 287 -21.75 5.54 -9.82
CA SER A 287 -21.36 4.23 -10.37
C SER A 287 -20.67 3.36 -9.31
N ALA A 288 -19.77 3.93 -8.50
CA ALA A 288 -19.12 3.21 -7.41
C ALA A 288 -20.13 2.80 -6.31
N LEU A 289 -21.07 3.68 -5.95
CA LEU A 289 -22.14 3.36 -5.01
C LEU A 289 -23.03 2.21 -5.51
N SER A 290 -23.37 2.20 -6.79
CA SER A 290 -24.12 1.10 -7.44
C SER A 290 -23.37 -0.25 -7.42
N VAL A 291 -22.03 -0.24 -7.38
CA VAL A 291 -21.22 -1.47 -7.19
C VAL A 291 -21.27 -1.97 -5.74
N ILE A 292 -21.12 -1.09 -4.74
CA ILE A 292 -21.04 -1.50 -3.33
C ILE A 292 -22.41 -1.78 -2.69
N GLN A 293 -23.48 -1.11 -3.14
CA GLN A 293 -24.86 -1.35 -2.69
C GLN A 293 -25.39 -2.77 -2.98
N GLN A 294 -24.67 -3.55 -3.81
CA GLN A 294 -24.95 -4.96 -4.05
C GLN A 294 -24.52 -5.87 -2.88
N ASP A 295 -23.74 -5.37 -1.90
CA ASP A 295 -23.43 -6.08 -0.66
C ASP A 295 -24.57 -5.92 0.36
N GLY A 296 -25.41 -6.94 0.51
CA GLY A 296 -26.49 -6.97 1.49
C GLY A 296 -26.05 -7.03 2.96
N SER A 297 -24.75 -7.12 3.26
CA SER A 297 -24.20 -7.09 4.62
C SER A 297 -23.67 -5.70 5.04
N ARG A 298 -23.69 -4.74 4.11
CA ARG A 298 -23.24 -3.35 4.26
C ARG A 298 -23.94 -2.62 5.41
N VAL A 299 -23.24 -1.64 5.98
CA VAL A 299 -23.85 -0.64 6.88
C VAL A 299 -24.42 0.49 6.04
N ASP A 300 -25.72 0.76 6.16
CA ASP A 300 -26.36 1.84 5.41
C ASP A 300 -25.80 3.20 5.82
N LYS A 301 -25.36 3.95 4.81
CA LYS A 301 -24.87 5.33 4.89
C LYS A 301 -24.96 5.98 3.52
N SER A 302 -25.21 7.30 3.53
CA SER A 302 -25.21 8.14 2.34
C SER A 302 -23.79 8.55 1.95
N LEU A 303 -23.60 8.93 0.69
CA LEU A 303 -22.38 9.57 0.20
C LEU A 303 -22.73 10.47 -1.00
N MET A 304 -22.69 11.79 -0.77
CA MET A 304 -23.16 12.83 -1.68
C MET A 304 -21.97 13.52 -2.36
N PRO A 305 -21.98 13.72 -3.68
CA PRO A 305 -20.91 14.45 -4.36
C PRO A 305 -21.03 15.95 -4.09
N THR A 306 -19.92 16.61 -3.75
CA THR A 306 -19.83 18.08 -3.71
C THR A 306 -19.42 18.70 -5.05
N HIS A 307 -18.83 17.88 -5.94
CA HIS A 307 -18.44 18.25 -7.29
C HIS A 307 -19.59 18.17 -8.29
N THR A 308 -19.37 18.71 -9.49
CA THR A 308 -20.29 18.52 -10.63
C THR A 308 -20.44 17.03 -10.98
N VAL A 309 -21.47 16.71 -11.77
CA VAL A 309 -21.73 15.33 -12.24
C VAL A 309 -20.52 14.77 -13.01
N GLY A 310 -19.82 15.60 -13.79
CA GLY A 310 -18.69 15.19 -14.62
C GLY A 310 -19.08 14.20 -15.72
N THR A 311 -18.08 13.57 -16.33
CA THR A 311 -18.28 12.52 -17.34
C THR A 311 -18.65 11.19 -16.70
N ARG A 312 -19.49 10.41 -17.38
CA ARG A 312 -19.75 9.00 -17.01
C ARG A 312 -18.47 8.16 -17.11
N PRO A 313 -18.24 7.19 -16.20
CA PRO A 313 -17.16 6.22 -16.34
C PRO A 313 -17.32 5.37 -17.61
N VAL A 314 -16.20 4.95 -18.18
CA VAL A 314 -16.16 4.12 -19.39
C VAL A 314 -16.00 2.65 -19.03
N LEU A 315 -16.71 1.76 -19.72
CA LEU A 315 -16.48 0.30 -19.70
C LEU A 315 -16.21 -0.19 -21.13
N ARG A 316 -14.93 -0.31 -21.47
CA ARG A 316 -14.46 -0.65 -22.82
C ARG A 316 -14.31 -2.16 -23.01
N LYS A 317 -14.93 -2.73 -24.05
CA LYS A 317 -14.61 -4.08 -24.54
C LYS A 317 -13.49 -4.00 -25.58
N LEU A 318 -12.53 -4.91 -25.49
CA LEU A 318 -11.37 -4.99 -26.39
C LEU A 318 -11.06 -6.45 -26.72
N TYR A 319 -10.44 -6.72 -27.86
CA TYR A 319 -10.29 -8.09 -28.36
C TYR A 319 -9.42 -8.99 -27.45
N ASN A 320 -8.28 -8.48 -26.99
CA ASN A 320 -7.36 -9.22 -26.13
C ASN A 320 -6.56 -8.29 -25.21
N ALA A 321 -5.85 -8.87 -24.23
CA ALA A 321 -5.05 -8.12 -23.26
C ALA A 321 -3.92 -7.25 -23.87
N TYR A 322 -3.47 -7.53 -25.10
CA TYR A 322 -2.51 -6.69 -25.82
C TYR A 322 -3.19 -5.44 -26.40
N MET A 323 -4.36 -5.58 -27.03
CA MET A 323 -5.19 -4.46 -27.47
C MET A 323 -5.67 -3.62 -26.27
N GLU A 324 -5.90 -4.23 -25.10
CA GLU A 324 -6.16 -3.51 -23.84
C GLU A 324 -5.01 -2.57 -23.47
N ALA A 325 -3.77 -3.06 -23.51
CA ALA A 325 -2.58 -2.25 -23.25
C ALA A 325 -2.37 -1.13 -24.29
N GLU A 326 -2.59 -1.39 -25.59
CA GLU A 326 -2.48 -0.34 -26.63
C GLU A 326 -3.61 0.71 -26.53
N TRP A 327 -4.83 0.33 -26.15
CA TRP A 327 -5.94 1.27 -25.93
C TRP A 327 -5.68 2.20 -24.74
N ILE A 328 -5.22 1.68 -23.60
CA ILE A 328 -4.89 2.51 -22.42
C ILE A 328 -3.86 3.59 -22.79
N VAL A 329 -2.79 3.21 -23.50
CA VAL A 329 -1.75 4.15 -23.98
C VAL A 329 -2.33 5.20 -24.94
N THR A 330 -3.22 4.78 -25.83
CA THR A 330 -3.90 5.68 -26.78
C THR A 330 -4.80 6.68 -26.05
N GLU A 331 -5.56 6.22 -25.06
CA GLU A 331 -6.50 7.03 -24.29
C GLU A 331 -5.79 8.01 -23.34
N ILE A 332 -4.64 7.63 -22.75
CA ILE A 332 -3.77 8.55 -22.01
C ILE A 332 -3.33 9.72 -22.91
N LYS A 333 -2.82 9.43 -24.12
CA LYS A 333 -2.42 10.47 -25.08
C LYS A 333 -3.62 11.32 -25.50
N ARG A 334 -4.77 10.71 -25.79
CA ARG A 334 -6.01 11.41 -26.17
C ARG A 334 -6.49 12.36 -25.06
N CYS A 335 -6.51 11.92 -23.81
CA CYS A 335 -6.86 12.74 -22.65
C CYS A 335 -5.90 13.93 -22.47
N GLN A 336 -4.59 13.68 -22.55
CA GLN A 336 -3.57 14.72 -22.41
C GLN A 336 -3.69 15.78 -23.51
N GLY A 337 -3.87 15.35 -24.77
CA GLY A 337 -4.01 16.24 -25.91
C GLY A 337 -5.31 17.04 -25.90
N MET A 338 -6.47 16.38 -25.72
CA MET A 338 -7.77 17.05 -25.75
C MET A 338 -8.05 17.94 -24.54
N THR A 339 -7.33 17.76 -23.43
CA THR A 339 -7.39 18.68 -22.31
C THR A 339 -6.31 19.76 -22.36
N GLY A 340 -5.62 19.96 -23.50
CA GLY A 340 -4.65 21.05 -23.68
C GLY A 340 -3.53 21.05 -22.63
N GLY A 341 -3.08 19.87 -22.21
CA GLY A 341 -2.06 19.74 -21.15
C GLY A 341 -2.52 20.07 -19.73
N LEU A 342 -3.83 20.22 -19.46
CA LEU A 342 -4.40 20.39 -18.11
C LEU A 342 -4.00 19.28 -17.12
N MET A 343 -3.65 18.09 -17.65
CA MET A 343 -3.19 16.93 -16.90
C MET A 343 -1.84 16.46 -17.44
N ASP A 344 -0.89 16.22 -16.54
CA ASP A 344 0.44 15.70 -16.85
C ASP A 344 0.47 14.15 -16.74
N LEU A 345 1.63 13.50 -16.92
CA LEU A 345 1.72 12.05 -16.79
C LEU A 345 1.54 11.53 -15.34
N ASN A 346 1.80 12.37 -14.32
CA ASN A 346 1.62 11.99 -12.91
C ASN A 346 0.14 11.86 -12.53
N ASP A 347 -0.74 12.54 -13.26
CA ASP A 347 -2.19 12.54 -13.06
C ASP A 347 -2.89 11.24 -13.50
N TYR A 348 -2.17 10.31 -14.14
CA TYR A 348 -2.69 9.03 -14.62
C TYR A 348 -2.25 7.86 -13.74
N ALA A 349 -3.21 7.06 -13.31
CA ALA A 349 -2.96 5.79 -12.63
C ALA A 349 -3.60 4.58 -13.32
N ILE A 350 -2.90 3.45 -13.30
CA ILE A 350 -3.36 2.16 -13.81
C ILE A 350 -3.40 1.17 -12.65
N LEU A 351 -4.60 0.75 -12.24
CA LEU A 351 -4.84 -0.01 -11.01
C LEU A 351 -5.17 -1.47 -11.31
N LEU A 352 -4.21 -2.34 -11.02
CA LEU A 352 -4.25 -3.77 -11.35
C LEU A 352 -4.74 -4.60 -10.16
N ARG A 353 -5.49 -5.68 -10.43
CA ARG A 353 -5.77 -6.70 -9.38
C ARG A 353 -4.52 -7.44 -8.94
N SER A 354 -3.63 -7.74 -9.88
CA SER A 354 -2.39 -8.50 -9.71
C SER A 354 -1.26 -7.83 -10.49
N SER A 355 -0.06 -7.78 -9.90
CA SER A 355 1.13 -7.28 -10.58
C SER A 355 1.51 -8.10 -11.82
N SER A 356 1.06 -9.36 -11.94
CA SER A 356 1.27 -10.17 -13.14
C SER A 356 0.63 -9.58 -14.42
N LEU A 357 -0.32 -8.64 -14.27
CA LEU A 357 -0.99 -7.97 -15.39
C LEU A 357 -0.18 -6.78 -15.95
N SER A 358 0.84 -6.29 -15.24
CA SER A 358 1.57 -5.08 -15.65
C SER A 358 2.37 -5.27 -16.94
N ARG A 359 2.94 -6.46 -17.17
CA ARG A 359 3.91 -6.75 -18.24
C ARG A 359 3.52 -6.24 -19.63
N LEU A 360 2.27 -6.42 -20.06
CA LEU A 360 1.81 -5.96 -21.39
C LEU A 360 1.62 -4.44 -21.43
N ILE A 361 1.17 -3.85 -20.32
CA ILE A 361 0.95 -2.41 -20.16
C ILE A 361 2.29 -1.68 -20.12
N GLU A 362 3.25 -2.17 -19.33
CA GLU A 362 4.64 -1.69 -19.28
C GLU A 362 5.32 -1.73 -20.66
N ALA A 363 5.13 -2.82 -21.41
CA ALA A 363 5.65 -2.95 -22.77
C ALA A 363 5.04 -1.93 -23.75
N SER A 364 3.72 -1.72 -23.70
CA SER A 364 3.03 -0.74 -24.55
C SER A 364 3.37 0.71 -24.18
N LEU A 365 3.51 1.04 -22.89
CA LEU A 365 3.98 2.35 -22.42
C LEU A 365 5.40 2.63 -22.91
N GLY A 366 6.32 1.67 -22.72
CA GLY A 366 7.70 1.77 -23.19
C GLY A 366 7.81 1.92 -24.71
N LYS A 367 7.07 1.12 -25.48
CA LYS A 367 6.96 1.22 -26.95
C LYS A 367 6.45 2.60 -27.41
N ALA A 368 5.61 3.24 -26.61
CA ALA A 368 5.02 4.55 -26.91
C ALA A 368 5.82 5.75 -26.36
N GLY A 369 6.98 5.50 -25.73
CA GLY A 369 7.84 6.52 -25.12
C GLY A 369 7.29 7.14 -23.83
N ILE A 370 6.28 6.53 -23.19
CA ILE A 370 5.66 7.06 -21.98
C ILE A 370 6.41 6.52 -20.75
N ALA A 371 6.99 7.42 -19.97
CA ALA A 371 7.64 7.07 -18.70
C ALA A 371 6.59 6.65 -17.66
N TYR A 372 6.91 5.62 -16.88
CA TYR A 372 6.02 5.05 -15.86
C TYR A 372 6.79 4.61 -14.62
N ARG A 373 6.08 4.53 -13.49
CA ARG A 373 6.58 3.98 -12.21
C ARG A 373 5.69 2.85 -11.72
N MET A 374 6.31 1.81 -11.17
CA MET A 374 5.63 0.68 -10.52
C MET A 374 5.57 0.89 -9.00
N VAL A 375 4.36 1.12 -8.49
CA VAL A 375 4.06 1.20 -7.06
C VAL A 375 3.79 -0.23 -6.55
N GLY A 376 4.64 -0.70 -5.64
CA GLY A 376 4.68 -2.10 -5.16
C GLY A 376 5.67 -3.01 -5.90
N GLY A 377 6.75 -2.47 -6.45
CA GLY A 377 7.86 -3.23 -7.05
C GLY A 377 8.73 -4.00 -6.03
N LEU A 378 9.91 -4.48 -6.47
CA LEU A 378 10.91 -5.07 -5.57
C LEU A 378 11.33 -4.02 -4.52
N LYS A 379 11.09 -4.32 -3.24
CA LYS A 379 11.33 -3.38 -2.14
C LYS A 379 12.80 -2.96 -2.10
N PHE A 380 13.04 -1.69 -1.79
CA PHE A 380 14.38 -1.12 -1.69
C PHE A 380 15.28 -1.94 -0.72
N TYR A 381 14.80 -2.18 0.50
CA TYR A 381 15.55 -2.95 1.52
C TYR A 381 15.69 -4.46 1.26
N ASP A 382 14.92 -5.02 0.31
CA ASP A 382 15.03 -6.44 -0.11
C ASP A 382 16.11 -6.64 -1.20
N ARG A 383 16.65 -5.56 -1.79
CA ARG A 383 17.72 -5.64 -2.80
C ARG A 383 19.01 -6.19 -2.18
N VAL A 384 19.67 -7.12 -2.85
CA VAL A 384 20.82 -7.88 -2.31
C VAL A 384 21.95 -6.96 -1.78
N GLU A 385 22.24 -5.89 -2.52
CA GLU A 385 23.26 -4.90 -2.18
C GLU A 385 22.96 -4.15 -0.87
N ILE A 386 21.71 -3.76 -0.64
CA ILE A 386 21.26 -3.08 0.58
C ILE A 386 21.10 -4.09 1.71
N LYS A 387 20.45 -5.23 1.44
CA LYS A 387 20.15 -6.27 2.42
C LYS A 387 21.41 -6.82 3.07
N THR A 388 22.50 -6.96 2.31
CA THR A 388 23.79 -7.39 2.84
C THR A 388 24.33 -6.39 3.88
N ILE A 389 24.33 -5.08 3.57
CA ILE A 389 24.79 -4.03 4.49
C ILE A 389 23.89 -3.99 5.74
N LEU A 390 22.58 -4.09 5.57
CA LEU A 390 21.63 -4.17 6.68
C LEU A 390 21.89 -5.40 7.57
N ASP A 391 22.18 -6.57 7.01
CA ASP A 391 22.50 -7.75 7.83
C ASP A 391 23.86 -7.62 8.55
N TYR A 392 24.85 -6.90 8.00
CA TYR A 392 26.06 -6.51 8.76
C TYR A 392 25.70 -5.62 9.95
N LEU A 393 24.91 -4.57 9.74
CA LEU A 393 24.45 -3.68 10.80
C LEU A 393 23.64 -4.44 11.86
N ARG A 394 22.78 -5.38 11.46
CA ARG A 394 22.02 -6.25 12.39
C ARG A 394 22.92 -7.14 13.23
N VAL A 395 23.96 -7.73 12.66
CA VAL A 395 24.94 -8.54 13.42
C VAL A 395 25.84 -7.67 14.30
N ILE A 396 26.14 -6.44 13.88
CA ILE A 396 26.86 -5.47 14.73
C ILE A 396 25.98 -5.06 15.91
N ASN A 397 24.68 -4.79 15.71
CA ASN A 397 23.75 -4.49 16.80
C ASN A 397 23.52 -5.71 17.71
N GLN A 398 23.30 -6.88 17.10
CA GLN A 398 22.89 -8.12 17.75
C GLN A 398 23.57 -9.34 17.12
N PRO A 399 24.77 -9.71 17.59
CA PRO A 399 25.53 -10.84 17.07
C PRO A 399 24.82 -12.20 17.17
N GLU A 400 23.88 -12.31 18.12
CA GLU A 400 23.05 -13.49 18.38
C GLU A 400 22.11 -13.85 17.21
N ASN A 401 21.91 -12.94 16.24
CA ASN A 401 21.08 -13.16 15.06
C ASN A 401 21.75 -14.12 14.06
N ASN A 402 21.48 -15.42 14.27
CA ASN A 402 22.01 -16.53 13.47
C ASN A 402 21.74 -16.39 11.96
N ASP A 403 20.54 -15.97 11.56
CA ASP A 403 20.15 -15.92 10.14
C ASP A 403 20.77 -14.72 9.41
N ALA A 404 20.93 -13.56 10.07
CA ALA A 404 21.69 -12.44 9.53
C ALA A 404 23.19 -12.79 9.40
N LEU A 405 23.78 -13.39 10.44
CA LEU A 405 25.18 -13.84 10.42
C LEU A 405 25.44 -14.84 9.30
N ALA A 406 24.54 -15.82 9.12
CA ALA A 406 24.66 -16.84 8.07
C ALA A 406 24.62 -16.26 6.64
N ARG A 407 23.99 -15.10 6.42
CA ARG A 407 23.97 -14.42 5.11
C ARG A 407 25.25 -13.63 4.84
N ILE A 408 25.80 -12.92 5.82
CA ILE A 408 27.00 -12.09 5.64
C ILE A 408 28.32 -12.87 5.70
N ILE A 409 28.34 -14.06 6.32
CA ILE A 409 29.56 -14.83 6.62
C ILE A 409 30.45 -15.08 5.38
N ASN A 410 29.86 -15.26 4.20
CA ASN A 410 30.57 -15.45 2.92
C ASN A 410 30.24 -14.37 1.87
N THR A 411 29.77 -13.19 2.29
CA THR A 411 29.47 -12.05 1.41
C THR A 411 30.11 -10.78 1.96
N PRO A 412 31.24 -10.28 1.43
CA PRO A 412 32.07 -10.82 0.35
C PRO A 412 32.66 -12.22 0.61
N SER A 413 33.10 -12.90 -0.46
CA SER A 413 33.56 -14.30 -0.40
C SER A 413 34.77 -14.50 0.54
N ARG A 414 34.60 -15.40 1.53
CA ARG A 414 35.62 -15.78 2.52
C ARG A 414 36.08 -17.23 2.37
N ARG A 415 35.75 -17.87 1.24
CA ARG A 415 35.99 -19.30 0.97
C ARG A 415 35.28 -20.24 1.97
N ILE A 416 34.12 -19.82 2.47
CA ILE A 416 33.28 -20.62 3.38
C ILE A 416 32.09 -21.15 2.59
N GLY A 417 32.05 -22.46 2.34
CA GLY A 417 30.98 -23.09 1.56
C GLY A 417 29.65 -23.20 2.34
N GLU A 418 28.53 -23.23 1.61
CA GLU A 418 27.18 -23.36 2.20
C GLU A 418 27.04 -24.57 3.14
N ALA A 419 27.68 -25.70 2.81
CA ALA A 419 27.70 -26.89 3.65
C ALA A 419 28.34 -26.63 5.03
N THR A 420 29.39 -25.80 5.09
CA THR A 420 30.04 -25.40 6.35
C THR A 420 29.12 -24.48 7.16
N ILE A 421 28.51 -23.48 6.53
CA ILE A 421 27.56 -22.54 7.16
C ILE A 421 26.39 -23.33 7.78
N LYS A 422 25.81 -24.25 7.00
CA LYS A 422 24.73 -25.13 7.45
C LYS A 422 25.15 -26.04 8.62
N SER A 423 26.37 -26.57 8.60
CA SER A 423 26.88 -27.41 9.67
C SER A 423 27.08 -26.63 10.98
N LEU A 424 27.59 -25.40 10.89
CA LEU A 424 27.74 -24.50 12.04
C LEU A 424 26.38 -24.11 12.66
N LEU A 425 25.36 -23.84 11.83
CA LEU A 425 23.99 -23.60 12.30
C LEU A 425 23.40 -24.83 12.97
N GLU A 426 23.53 -26.02 12.37
CA GLU A 426 23.05 -27.28 12.96
C GLU A 426 23.80 -27.64 14.27
N GLU A 427 25.07 -27.24 14.40
CA GLU A 427 25.85 -27.42 15.63
C GLU A 427 25.40 -26.44 16.74
N ALA A 428 25.14 -25.17 16.40
CA ALA A 428 24.60 -24.16 17.29
C ALA A 428 23.20 -24.54 17.80
N ASP A 429 22.29 -24.90 16.89
CA ASP A 429 20.93 -25.34 17.20
C ASP A 429 20.91 -26.60 18.09
N LYS A 430 21.88 -27.52 17.94
CA LYS A 430 22.05 -28.71 18.82
C LYS A 430 22.58 -28.36 20.20
N LYS A 431 23.53 -27.42 20.29
CA LYS A 431 24.12 -26.96 21.56
C LYS A 431 23.20 -25.99 22.33
N LYS A 432 22.07 -25.57 21.73
CA LYS A 432 21.20 -24.47 22.21
C LYS A 432 21.98 -23.16 22.44
N THR A 433 22.96 -22.88 21.57
CA THR A 433 23.78 -21.66 21.60
C THR A 433 23.63 -20.89 20.29
N THR A 434 24.10 -19.65 20.24
CA THR A 434 24.14 -18.88 18.98
C THR A 434 25.35 -19.27 18.13
N MET A 435 25.22 -19.14 16.81
CA MET A 435 26.28 -19.34 15.83
C MET A 435 27.45 -18.38 16.09
N TRP A 436 27.16 -17.16 16.56
CA TRP A 436 28.17 -16.19 16.99
C TRP A 436 28.97 -16.70 18.19
N ALA A 437 28.33 -17.15 19.27
CA ALA A 437 29.04 -17.67 20.44
C ALA A 437 29.94 -18.87 20.09
N LEU A 438 29.48 -19.73 19.18
CA LEU A 438 30.23 -20.87 18.66
C LEU A 438 31.45 -20.43 17.83
N ILE A 439 31.30 -19.47 16.91
CA ILE A 439 32.41 -18.93 16.10
C ILE A 439 33.41 -18.16 16.97
N LEU A 440 32.93 -17.35 17.91
CA LEU A 440 33.77 -16.57 18.82
C LEU A 440 34.60 -17.50 19.72
N GLY A 441 33.99 -18.54 20.28
CA GLY A 441 34.69 -19.56 21.06
C GLY A 441 35.75 -20.32 20.27
N ALA A 442 35.50 -20.57 18.98
CA ALA A 442 36.46 -21.18 18.06
C ALA A 442 37.65 -20.26 17.77
N VAL A 443 37.39 -19.03 17.34
CA VAL A 443 38.42 -18.02 17.00
C VAL A 443 39.29 -17.67 18.20
N GLN A 444 38.74 -17.75 19.42
CA GLN A 444 39.48 -17.50 20.67
C GLN A 444 40.15 -18.75 21.26
N GLY A 445 40.09 -19.91 20.58
CA GLY A 445 40.67 -21.16 21.06
C GLY A 445 40.04 -21.74 22.33
N ARG A 446 38.86 -21.23 22.73
CA ARG A 446 38.15 -21.64 23.97
C ARG A 446 37.29 -22.89 23.78
N GLN A 447 36.81 -23.14 22.56
CA GLN A 447 36.01 -24.31 22.21
C GLN A 447 36.36 -24.83 20.82
N ASN A 448 36.45 -26.15 20.68
CA ASN A 448 36.55 -26.79 19.37
C ASN A 448 35.16 -26.91 18.74
N THR A 449 35.03 -26.50 17.49
CA THR A 449 33.85 -26.78 16.67
C THR A 449 33.89 -28.23 16.19
N THR A 450 32.75 -28.92 16.25
CA THR A 450 32.60 -30.27 15.67
C THR A 450 32.78 -30.21 14.15
N THR A 451 32.35 -29.10 13.54
CA THR A 451 32.63 -28.74 12.15
C THR A 451 34.11 -28.40 11.97
N LYS A 452 34.86 -29.21 11.20
CA LYS A 452 36.27 -28.93 10.88
C LYS A 452 36.40 -27.70 9.97
N LEU A 453 36.91 -26.61 10.50
CA LEU A 453 37.29 -25.42 9.73
C LEU A 453 38.71 -25.60 9.16
N GLN A 454 38.93 -25.16 7.92
CA GLN A 454 40.27 -25.08 7.35
C GLN A 454 40.96 -23.79 7.81
N LYS A 455 42.28 -23.81 8.03
CA LYS A 455 43.06 -22.64 8.47
C LYS A 455 42.76 -21.32 7.71
N PRO A 456 42.57 -21.29 6.37
CA PRO A 456 42.21 -20.06 5.67
C PRO A 456 40.80 -19.53 5.99
N ALA A 457 39.85 -20.43 6.27
CA ALA A 457 38.49 -20.07 6.67
C ALA A 457 38.48 -19.54 8.12
N GLU A 458 39.23 -20.17 9.01
CA GLU A 458 39.44 -19.73 10.40
C GLU A 458 40.05 -18.33 10.47
N GLN A 459 41.12 -18.05 9.71
CA GLN A 459 41.71 -16.72 9.57
C GLN A 459 40.71 -15.69 9.01
N SER A 460 39.86 -16.09 8.07
CA SER A 460 38.85 -15.20 7.47
C SER A 460 37.68 -14.91 8.42
N LEU A 461 37.29 -15.89 9.25
CA LEU A 461 36.34 -15.72 10.35
C LEU A 461 36.91 -14.83 11.45
N SER A 462 38.18 -15.00 11.82
CA SER A 462 38.85 -14.11 12.77
C SER A 462 38.83 -12.64 12.31
N LYS A 463 39.08 -12.38 11.02
CA LYS A 463 38.92 -11.02 10.44
C LYS A 463 37.48 -10.50 10.54
N LEU A 464 36.48 -11.33 10.22
CA LEU A 464 35.07 -10.94 10.33
C LEU A 464 34.66 -10.63 11.78
N VAL A 465 35.05 -11.49 12.74
CA VAL A 465 34.83 -11.29 14.17
C VAL A 465 35.48 -9.99 14.64
N ASN A 466 36.71 -9.69 14.22
CA ASN A 466 37.40 -8.46 14.56
C ASN A 466 36.70 -7.20 13.99
N ILE A 467 36.17 -7.25 12.77
CA ILE A 467 35.36 -6.16 12.20
C ILE A 467 34.12 -5.90 13.05
N ILE A 468 33.37 -6.96 13.41
CA ILE A 468 32.15 -6.85 14.21
C ILE A 468 32.45 -6.33 15.62
N LEU A 469 33.48 -6.88 16.30
CA LEU A 469 33.88 -6.42 17.64
C LEU A 469 34.38 -4.98 17.63
N THR A 470 35.12 -4.55 16.60
CA THR A 470 35.58 -3.16 16.46
C THR A 470 34.41 -2.20 16.21
N ALA A 471 33.46 -2.57 15.36
CA ALA A 471 32.25 -1.78 15.13
C ALA A 471 31.39 -1.66 16.41
N ARG A 472 31.24 -2.76 17.17
CA ARG A 472 30.56 -2.75 18.48
C ARG A 472 31.28 -1.87 19.50
N LYS A 473 32.61 -1.90 19.54
CA LYS A 473 33.40 -1.02 20.41
C LYS A 473 33.20 0.46 20.06
N LYS A 474 33.10 0.81 18.77
CA LYS A 474 32.79 2.19 18.36
C LYS A 474 31.41 2.66 18.82
N LEU A 475 30.41 1.76 18.85
CA LEU A 475 29.07 2.04 19.39
C LEU A 475 29.06 2.26 20.91
N THR A 476 29.96 1.63 21.67
CA THR A 476 30.01 1.77 23.14
C THR A 476 30.91 2.89 23.63
N ASP A 477 32.02 3.13 22.93
CA ASP A 477 33.09 4.01 23.42
C ASP A 477 33.00 5.44 22.84
N SER A 478 32.08 5.69 21.91
CA SER A 478 31.99 6.97 21.19
C SER A 478 30.55 7.29 20.83
N ASN A 479 29.90 8.14 21.63
CA ASN A 479 28.54 8.65 21.38
C ASN A 479 28.40 9.36 20.02
N ASP A 480 29.51 9.79 19.41
CA ASP A 480 29.55 10.42 18.08
C ASP A 480 29.58 9.42 16.90
N THR A 481 29.70 8.10 17.12
CA THR A 481 29.74 7.14 15.98
C THR A 481 28.38 7.04 15.31
N SER A 482 28.24 7.66 14.14
CA SER A 482 27.00 7.59 13.36
C SER A 482 26.74 6.23 12.72
N THR A 483 25.47 5.94 12.41
CA THR A 483 25.07 4.82 11.54
C THR A 483 25.74 4.92 10.17
N VAL A 484 25.91 6.14 9.65
CA VAL A 484 26.59 6.40 8.37
C VAL A 484 28.07 5.98 8.43
N ASP A 485 28.78 6.28 9.52
CA ASP A 485 30.18 5.91 9.68
C ASP A 485 30.38 4.41 9.91
N LEU A 486 29.39 3.73 10.51
CA LEU A 486 29.36 2.26 10.55
C LEU A 486 29.18 1.66 9.15
N ILE A 487 28.26 2.20 8.32
CA ILE A 487 28.09 1.77 6.93
C ILE A 487 29.40 1.95 6.15
N ARG A 488 30.02 3.13 6.21
CA ARG A 488 31.32 3.41 5.58
C ARG A 488 32.42 2.45 6.08
N TYR A 489 32.51 2.22 7.38
CA TYR A 489 33.48 1.30 7.98
C TYR A 489 33.31 -0.15 7.51
N ILE A 490 32.07 -0.65 7.42
CA ILE A 490 31.77 -1.99 6.87
C ILE A 490 32.22 -2.06 5.42
N MET A 491 31.85 -1.08 4.59
CA MET A 491 32.18 -1.04 3.17
C MET A 491 33.70 -1.04 2.94
N GLU A 492 34.43 -0.19 3.67
CA GLU A 492 35.89 -0.10 3.61
C GLU A 492 36.57 -1.41 4.05
N LYS A 493 36.22 -1.96 5.23
CA LYS A 493 36.93 -3.14 5.78
C LYS A 493 36.55 -4.46 5.14
N THR A 494 35.42 -4.53 4.45
CA THR A 494 35.06 -5.71 3.63
C THR A 494 35.45 -5.58 2.16
N GLY A 495 35.76 -4.37 1.67
CA GLY A 495 35.98 -4.10 0.24
C GLY A 495 34.68 -4.23 -0.57
N TYR A 496 33.55 -3.75 -0.04
CA TYR A 496 32.22 -4.06 -0.56
C TYR A 496 31.96 -3.50 -1.97
N GLU A 497 32.44 -2.29 -2.24
CA GLU A 497 32.34 -1.62 -3.55
C GLU A 497 33.01 -2.48 -4.64
N LYS A 498 34.27 -2.85 -4.43
CA LYS A 498 35.01 -3.76 -5.31
C LYS A 498 34.34 -5.13 -5.45
N TRP A 499 33.77 -5.66 -4.36
CA TRP A 499 33.01 -6.92 -4.44
C TRP A 499 31.78 -6.79 -5.36
N LEU A 500 31.06 -5.67 -5.33
CA LEU A 500 29.96 -5.39 -6.25
C LEU A 500 30.46 -5.30 -7.70
N GLU A 501 31.56 -4.59 -7.97
CA GLU A 501 32.20 -4.51 -9.29
C GLU A 501 32.51 -5.91 -9.85
N ASP A 502 33.25 -6.71 -9.07
CA ASP A 502 33.69 -8.05 -9.44
C ASP A 502 32.51 -9.02 -9.71
N HIS A 503 31.36 -8.83 -9.06
CA HIS A 503 30.21 -9.76 -9.12
C HIS A 503 29.08 -9.32 -10.06
N HIS A 504 28.96 -8.02 -10.38
CA HIS A 504 27.81 -7.48 -11.12
C HIS A 504 28.15 -6.73 -12.42
N GLY A 505 29.43 -6.43 -12.70
CA GLY A 505 29.86 -5.87 -13.99
C GLY A 505 29.12 -4.58 -14.36
N ASP A 506 28.53 -4.53 -15.55
CA ASP A 506 27.88 -3.33 -16.10
C ASP A 506 26.70 -2.80 -15.25
N VAL A 507 26.10 -3.63 -14.39
CA VAL A 507 24.98 -3.23 -13.51
C VAL A 507 25.48 -2.64 -12.18
N THR A 508 26.80 -2.63 -11.93
CA THR A 508 27.38 -2.18 -10.66
C THR A 508 27.02 -0.75 -10.32
N LYS A 509 27.06 0.18 -11.29
CA LYS A 509 26.76 1.60 -11.05
C LYS A 509 25.36 1.78 -10.43
N ALA A 510 24.33 1.21 -11.04
CA ALA A 510 22.96 1.28 -10.53
C ALA A 510 22.77 0.56 -9.16
N ARG A 511 23.61 -0.42 -8.82
CA ARG A 511 23.63 -1.05 -7.49
C ARG A 511 24.36 -0.18 -6.47
N TRP A 512 25.41 0.52 -6.89
CA TRP A 512 26.14 1.48 -6.08
C TRP A 512 25.30 2.71 -5.75
N ASP A 513 24.55 3.22 -6.72
CA ASP A 513 23.59 4.31 -6.53
C ASP A 513 22.55 3.94 -5.44
N ASN A 514 22.11 2.67 -5.38
CA ASN A 514 21.24 2.16 -4.30
C ASN A 514 21.93 2.13 -2.92
N VAL A 515 23.24 1.91 -2.86
CA VAL A 515 24.03 1.94 -1.61
C VAL A 515 24.28 3.38 -1.16
N GLN A 516 24.49 4.31 -2.09
CA GLN A 516 24.56 5.74 -1.78
C GLN A 516 23.21 6.26 -1.26
N GLU A 517 22.09 5.86 -1.87
CA GLU A 517 20.75 6.17 -1.37
C GLU A 517 20.50 5.64 0.06
N LEU A 518 21.00 4.44 0.40
CA LEU A 518 20.95 3.93 1.78
C LEU A 518 21.75 4.81 2.75
N ILE A 519 22.89 5.36 2.32
CA ILE A 519 23.70 6.30 3.11
C ILE A 519 22.96 7.62 3.30
N THR A 520 22.32 8.16 2.26
CA THR A 520 21.46 9.36 2.36
C THR A 520 20.35 9.15 3.39
N GLN A 521 19.59 8.06 3.28
CA GLN A 521 18.52 7.72 4.23
C GLN A 521 19.01 7.54 5.68
N ALA A 522 20.23 7.02 5.87
CA ALA A 522 20.85 6.92 7.19
C ALA A 522 21.29 8.28 7.74
N SER A 523 21.69 9.22 6.88
CA SER A 523 21.98 10.62 7.23
C SER A 523 20.71 11.37 7.61
N ASP A 524 19.68 11.34 6.76
CA ASP A 524 18.39 11.99 7.00
C ASP A 524 17.75 11.52 8.32
N PHE A 525 17.87 10.23 8.64
CA PHE A 525 17.41 9.67 9.90
C PHE A 525 18.21 10.16 11.11
N GLN A 526 19.52 10.39 10.96
CA GLN A 526 20.36 10.95 12.02
C GLN A 526 20.08 12.45 12.22
N ASP A 527 19.89 13.21 11.16
CA ASP A 527 19.52 14.62 11.23
C ASP A 527 18.15 14.80 11.90
N LEU A 528 17.19 13.91 11.60
CA LEU A 528 15.91 13.82 12.32
C LEU A 528 16.14 13.62 13.82
N LEU A 529 16.87 12.57 14.23
CA LEU A 529 17.17 12.31 15.65
C LEU A 529 17.86 13.52 16.34
N SER A 530 18.82 14.15 15.66
CA SER A 530 19.62 15.26 16.18
C SER A 530 18.81 16.56 16.34
N SER A 531 17.73 16.72 15.59
CA SER A 531 16.84 17.90 15.65
C SER A 531 15.89 17.95 16.87
N GLY A 532 16.05 17.03 17.83
CA GLY A 532 15.17 16.93 19.01
C GLY A 532 13.85 16.19 18.74
N TYR A 533 13.74 15.48 17.61
CA TYR A 533 12.61 14.61 17.29
C TYR A 533 12.70 13.29 18.08
N GLU A 534 12.35 13.35 19.36
CA GLU A 534 12.21 12.17 20.24
C GLU A 534 10.94 11.36 19.94
N ASP A 535 10.84 10.80 18.73
CA ASP A 535 9.65 10.05 18.25
C ASP A 535 9.34 8.77 19.06
N GLU A 536 10.19 8.43 20.04
CA GLU A 536 10.08 7.26 20.90
C GLU A 536 10.11 7.55 22.43
N ALA A 537 10.22 8.80 22.88
CA ALA A 537 10.19 9.12 24.32
C ALA A 537 8.77 8.99 24.89
N LEU A 538 8.51 8.01 25.74
CA LEU A 538 7.26 7.96 26.52
C LEU A 538 7.39 8.86 27.75
N PRO A 539 6.29 9.45 28.24
CA PRO A 539 6.35 10.27 29.45
C PRO A 539 6.70 9.41 30.66
N GLU A 540 7.43 9.98 31.61
CA GLU A 540 7.68 9.34 32.91
C GLU A 540 6.34 9.11 33.64
N ILE A 541 6.19 7.91 34.21
CA ILE A 541 5.02 7.52 35.00
C ILE A 541 5.52 7.21 36.41
N GLU A 542 4.94 7.88 37.40
CA GLU A 542 5.34 7.75 38.80
C GLU A 542 5.26 6.27 39.26
N GLY A 543 6.37 5.76 39.80
CA GLY A 543 6.48 4.37 40.25
C GLY A 543 6.74 3.32 39.16
N LEU A 544 7.01 3.72 37.90
CA LEU A 544 7.44 2.81 36.84
C LEU A 544 8.83 3.19 36.31
N GLU A 545 9.79 2.29 36.47
CA GLU A 545 11.10 2.40 35.83
C GLU A 545 10.97 2.23 34.31
N GLN A 546 11.65 3.09 33.55
CA GLN A 546 11.76 3.00 32.09
C GLN A 546 13.20 2.75 31.70
N GLU A 547 13.42 1.86 30.74
CA GLU A 547 14.75 1.73 30.12
C GLU A 547 15.00 2.87 29.13
N GLU A 548 16.21 3.44 29.17
CA GLU A 548 16.72 4.32 28.12
C GLU A 548 17.19 3.47 26.92
N ASP A 549 16.67 3.82 25.73
CA ASP A 549 16.95 3.17 24.44
C ASP A 549 17.83 4.07 23.56
N ASP A 550 19.03 4.42 24.03
CA ASP A 550 19.92 5.39 23.35
C ASP A 550 20.64 4.82 22.13
N ASN A 551 20.37 3.57 21.77
CA ASN A 551 21.05 2.92 20.66
C ASN A 551 20.46 3.38 19.31
N HIS A 552 21.05 4.44 18.75
CA HIS A 552 20.70 4.99 17.44
C HIS A 552 20.67 3.94 16.31
N LEU A 553 21.56 2.94 16.35
CA LEU A 553 21.57 1.85 15.37
C LEU A 553 20.36 0.92 15.53
N SER A 554 19.97 0.61 16.77
CA SER A 554 18.76 -0.17 17.07
C SER A 554 17.51 0.52 16.52
N ARG A 555 17.37 1.83 16.79
CA ARG A 555 16.26 2.66 16.26
C ARG A 555 16.24 2.69 14.73
N PHE A 556 17.39 2.87 14.08
CA PHE A 556 17.49 2.84 12.62
C PHE A 556 17.06 1.48 12.03
N LEU A 557 17.58 0.38 12.58
CA LEU A 557 17.24 -0.97 12.14
C LEU A 557 15.76 -1.31 12.36
N ALA A 558 15.17 -0.85 13.47
CA ALA A 558 13.73 -1.00 13.73
C ALA A 558 12.90 -0.21 12.70
N ASN A 559 13.26 1.05 12.44
CA ASN A 559 12.62 1.89 11.42
C ASN A 559 12.69 1.23 10.02
N VAL A 560 13.87 0.74 9.62
CA VAL A 560 14.06 0.01 8.35
C VAL A 560 13.20 -1.26 8.28
N ALA A 561 13.12 -2.05 9.36
CA ALA A 561 12.30 -3.27 9.38
C ALA A 561 10.79 -2.95 9.25
N LEU A 562 10.30 -1.96 10.01
CA LEU A 562 8.89 -1.51 9.96
C LEU A 562 8.55 -0.93 8.57
N ASN A 563 9.44 -0.12 8.00
CA ASN A 563 9.27 0.42 6.64
C ASN A 563 9.34 -0.68 5.57
N ALA A 564 10.21 -1.68 5.72
CA ALA A 564 10.30 -2.80 4.78
C ALA A 564 9.03 -3.67 4.76
N GLU A 565 8.25 -3.77 5.84
CA GLU A 565 7.00 -4.55 5.86
C GLU A 565 5.80 -3.74 5.28
N VAL A 566 5.85 -2.41 5.40
CA VAL A 566 4.74 -1.49 5.11
C VAL A 566 4.90 -0.75 3.76
N ASN A 567 6.10 -0.27 3.43
CA ASN A 567 6.31 0.60 2.28
C ASN A 567 6.41 -0.23 0.98
N LYS A 568 5.44 0.02 0.10
CA LYS A 568 5.42 -0.47 -1.28
C LYS A 568 5.84 0.61 -2.29
N ASP A 569 6.00 1.85 -1.85
CA ASP A 569 5.75 3.03 -2.71
C ASP A 569 6.98 3.93 -2.93
N ASP A 570 8.12 3.64 -2.28
CA ASP A 570 9.26 4.55 -2.25
C ASP A 570 10.18 4.37 -3.47
N ALA A 571 9.83 5.07 -4.55
CA ALA A 571 10.67 5.35 -5.70
C ALA A 571 10.29 6.71 -6.33
N GLU A 572 10.25 7.77 -5.52
CA GLU A 572 10.09 9.15 -6.01
C GLU A 572 11.46 9.74 -6.39
N GLY A 573 11.96 9.32 -7.56
CA GLY A 573 13.07 10.03 -8.20
C GLY A 573 12.60 11.41 -8.68
N PRO A 574 13.28 12.51 -8.30
CA PRO A 574 12.86 13.85 -8.71
C PRO A 574 13.09 14.09 -10.21
N GLY A 575 12.09 14.67 -10.89
CA GLY A 575 12.32 15.42 -12.14
C GLY A 575 11.66 14.94 -13.44
N THR A 576 10.91 13.83 -13.47
CA THR A 576 10.14 13.44 -14.68
C THR A 576 8.69 13.08 -14.36
N ALA A 577 7.75 13.53 -15.18
CA ALA A 577 6.34 13.16 -15.04
C ALA A 577 6.11 11.72 -15.53
N GLN A 578 5.42 10.91 -14.73
CA GLN A 578 5.34 9.46 -14.97
C GLN A 578 3.97 8.86 -14.64
N VAL A 579 3.47 8.00 -15.53
CA VAL A 579 2.23 7.23 -15.31
C VAL A 579 2.44 6.27 -14.14
N THR A 580 1.50 6.25 -13.20
CA THR A 580 1.61 5.43 -11.99
C THR A 580 0.89 4.09 -12.16
N ILE A 581 1.62 2.98 -12.27
CA ILE A 581 1.05 1.63 -12.27
C ILE A 581 1.08 1.11 -10.83
N SER A 582 -0.04 0.62 -10.32
CA SER A 582 -0.16 0.13 -8.95
C SER A 582 -1.09 -1.08 -8.84
N THR A 583 -1.00 -1.83 -7.75
CA THR A 583 -2.07 -2.77 -7.39
C THR A 583 -3.18 -2.03 -6.64
N ILE A 584 -4.44 -2.42 -6.78
CA ILE A 584 -5.56 -1.77 -6.09
C ILE A 584 -5.33 -1.69 -4.56
N HIS A 585 -4.73 -2.74 -3.99
CA HIS A 585 -4.35 -2.81 -2.57
C HIS A 585 -3.27 -1.81 -2.13
N ALA A 586 -2.38 -1.39 -3.03
CA ALA A 586 -1.36 -0.38 -2.76
C ALA A 586 -1.89 1.04 -3.05
N ALA A 587 -2.85 1.17 -3.97
CA ALA A 587 -3.53 2.43 -4.27
C ALA A 587 -4.51 2.93 -3.18
N LYS A 588 -4.74 2.17 -2.11
CA LYS A 588 -5.58 2.59 -0.97
C LYS A 588 -4.98 3.87 -0.34
N GLY A 589 -5.85 4.79 0.07
CA GLY A 589 -5.47 6.12 0.55
C GLY A 589 -5.25 7.14 -0.57
N LEU A 590 -4.52 6.75 -1.63
CA LEU A 590 -4.17 7.59 -2.78
C LEU A 590 -5.39 8.02 -3.64
N GLU A 591 -5.15 8.91 -4.60
CA GLU A 591 -6.15 9.52 -5.51
C GLU A 591 -5.49 10.16 -6.75
N TRP A 592 -6.14 10.08 -7.92
CA TRP A 592 -5.62 10.62 -9.19
C TRP A 592 -6.74 11.25 -10.04
N PRO A 593 -6.45 12.28 -10.87
CA PRO A 593 -7.38 12.81 -11.86
C PRO A 593 -7.98 11.76 -12.79
N VAL A 594 -7.14 10.86 -13.32
CA VAL A 594 -7.53 9.81 -14.26
C VAL A 594 -7.10 8.44 -13.75
N VAL A 595 -8.03 7.49 -13.75
CA VAL A 595 -7.77 6.10 -13.32
C VAL A 595 -8.24 5.11 -14.37
N PHE A 596 -7.37 4.18 -14.72
CA PHE A 596 -7.65 2.99 -15.52
C PHE A 596 -7.71 1.74 -14.62
N ILE A 597 -8.73 0.92 -14.78
CA ILE A 597 -8.88 -0.39 -14.13
C ILE A 597 -9.04 -1.44 -15.25
N PRO A 598 -7.94 -2.08 -15.70
CA PRO A 598 -8.02 -3.14 -16.70
C PRO A 598 -8.48 -4.47 -16.10
N ALA A 599 -8.74 -5.44 -16.97
CA ALA A 599 -9.08 -6.81 -16.60
C ALA A 599 -10.30 -6.94 -15.66
N VAL A 600 -11.40 -6.21 -15.93
CA VAL A 600 -12.65 -6.24 -15.16
C VAL A 600 -13.54 -7.43 -15.59
N TYR A 601 -12.99 -8.64 -15.43
CA TYR A 601 -13.63 -9.91 -15.77
C TYR A 601 -13.54 -10.94 -14.64
N GLU A 602 -14.43 -11.92 -14.63
CA GLU A 602 -14.49 -12.98 -13.63
C GLU A 602 -13.23 -13.85 -13.64
N GLY A 603 -12.64 -14.09 -12.46
CA GLY A 603 -11.33 -14.71 -12.29
C GLY A 603 -10.19 -13.69 -12.11
N SER A 604 -10.38 -12.45 -12.57
CA SER A 604 -9.58 -11.27 -12.23
C SER A 604 -10.27 -10.42 -11.16
N ILE A 605 -11.45 -9.85 -11.44
CA ILE A 605 -12.27 -9.10 -10.49
C ILE A 605 -13.72 -9.61 -10.60
N PRO A 606 -14.19 -10.49 -9.70
CA PRO A 606 -13.49 -11.05 -8.55
C PRO A 606 -12.36 -12.01 -8.94
N HIS A 607 -11.31 -12.04 -8.12
CA HIS A 607 -10.20 -12.96 -8.29
C HIS A 607 -10.61 -14.42 -8.02
N SER A 608 -10.16 -15.36 -8.85
CA SER A 608 -10.53 -16.79 -8.79
C SER A 608 -10.21 -17.52 -7.47
N ARG A 609 -9.40 -16.90 -6.60
CA ARG A 609 -9.03 -17.42 -5.27
C ARG A 609 -9.56 -16.59 -4.10
N ALA A 610 -10.55 -15.74 -4.33
CA ALA A 610 -11.17 -14.96 -3.26
C ALA A 610 -12.17 -15.81 -2.47
N ASP A 611 -11.98 -15.92 -1.16
CA ASP A 611 -12.91 -16.62 -0.26
C ASP A 611 -14.21 -15.83 -0.02
N ASP A 612 -14.12 -14.48 -0.03
CA ASP A 612 -15.26 -13.56 0.09
C ASP A 612 -15.42 -12.70 -1.17
N PRO A 613 -16.47 -12.91 -2.00
CA PRO A 613 -16.73 -12.08 -3.17
C PRO A 613 -17.09 -10.63 -2.79
N ASN A 614 -17.56 -10.36 -1.56
CA ASN A 614 -17.80 -8.99 -1.11
C ASN A 614 -16.51 -8.24 -0.78
N GLU A 615 -15.39 -8.93 -0.47
CA GLU A 615 -14.08 -8.29 -0.37
C GLU A 615 -13.57 -7.83 -1.73
N GLU A 616 -13.73 -8.64 -2.78
CA GLU A 616 -13.40 -8.24 -4.16
C GLU A 616 -14.33 -7.13 -4.68
N ARG A 617 -15.59 -7.08 -4.22
CA ARG A 617 -16.51 -5.95 -4.49
C ARG A 617 -16.05 -4.66 -3.82
N ARG A 618 -15.65 -4.72 -2.55
CA ARG A 618 -15.02 -3.60 -1.80
C ARG A 618 -13.72 -3.16 -2.48
N LEU A 619 -12.94 -4.10 -3.03
CA LEU A 619 -11.73 -3.82 -3.80
C LEU A 619 -12.03 -3.01 -5.07
N LEU A 620 -13.03 -3.40 -5.86
CA LEU A 620 -13.46 -2.63 -7.04
C LEU A 620 -13.99 -1.24 -6.65
N TYR A 621 -14.79 -1.15 -5.59
CA TYR A 621 -15.28 0.12 -5.04
C TYR A 621 -14.11 1.06 -4.64
N VAL A 622 -13.09 0.53 -3.95
CA VAL A 622 -11.88 1.28 -3.62
C VAL A 622 -11.19 1.79 -4.88
N ALA A 623 -11.02 0.93 -5.91
CA ALA A 623 -10.38 1.31 -7.17
C ALA A 623 -11.12 2.44 -7.90
N MET A 624 -12.44 2.32 -8.06
CA MET A 624 -13.27 3.34 -8.71
C MET A 624 -13.19 4.69 -7.97
N THR A 625 -13.18 4.66 -6.63
CA THR A 625 -13.13 5.85 -5.77
C THR A 625 -11.71 6.42 -5.55
N ARG A 626 -10.72 5.95 -6.32
CA ARG A 626 -9.43 6.63 -6.48
C ARG A 626 -9.50 7.75 -7.53
N ALA A 627 -10.43 7.67 -8.48
CA ALA A 627 -10.59 8.62 -9.57
C ALA A 627 -11.24 9.94 -9.09
N LYS A 628 -10.71 11.07 -9.55
CA LYS A 628 -11.32 12.39 -9.35
C LYS A 628 -12.25 12.78 -10.50
N ALA A 629 -11.72 12.84 -11.72
CA ALA A 629 -12.42 13.40 -12.88
C ALA A 629 -12.83 12.34 -13.91
N LEU A 630 -11.90 11.45 -14.31
CA LEU A 630 -12.12 10.43 -15.34
C LEU A 630 -11.85 9.02 -14.78
N LEU A 631 -12.73 8.07 -15.11
CA LEU A 631 -12.62 6.67 -14.73
C LEU A 631 -12.85 5.78 -15.96
N TYR A 632 -11.86 4.92 -16.23
CA TYR A 632 -11.86 3.97 -17.32
C TYR A 632 -11.77 2.55 -16.76
N MET A 633 -12.67 1.68 -17.19
CA MET A 633 -12.64 0.25 -16.94
C MET A 633 -12.55 -0.48 -18.27
N SER A 634 -11.77 -1.56 -18.34
CA SER A 634 -11.68 -2.36 -19.57
C SER A 634 -11.77 -3.86 -19.31
N VAL A 635 -12.26 -4.57 -20.33
CA VAL A 635 -12.38 -6.02 -20.36
C VAL A 635 -11.90 -6.56 -21.72
N PRO A 636 -10.82 -7.36 -21.74
CA PRO A 636 -10.39 -8.05 -22.95
C PRO A 636 -11.19 -9.34 -23.13
N ILE A 637 -11.73 -9.60 -24.33
CA ILE A 637 -12.49 -10.83 -24.64
C ILE A 637 -11.58 -12.07 -24.44
N LYS A 638 -10.32 -11.98 -24.82
CA LYS A 638 -9.29 -13.00 -24.56
C LYS A 638 -8.26 -12.50 -23.55
N ASN A 639 -8.06 -13.24 -22.45
CA ASN A 639 -7.08 -12.90 -21.43
C ASN A 639 -5.63 -13.07 -21.93
N SER A 640 -4.63 -12.79 -21.08
CA SER A 640 -3.20 -12.94 -21.43
C SER A 640 -2.74 -14.38 -21.69
N GLN A 641 -3.59 -15.38 -21.44
CA GLN A 641 -3.39 -16.81 -21.74
C GLN A 641 -4.24 -17.26 -22.95
N SER A 642 -4.89 -16.31 -23.65
CA SER A 642 -5.80 -16.52 -24.78
C SER A 642 -7.11 -17.27 -24.46
N GLU A 643 -7.49 -17.36 -23.18
CA GLU A 643 -8.77 -17.91 -22.75
C GLU A 643 -9.88 -16.85 -22.83
N GLU A 644 -11.11 -17.27 -23.14
CA GLU A 644 -12.27 -16.36 -23.18
C GLU A 644 -12.63 -15.85 -21.77
N THR A 645 -13.00 -14.57 -21.67
CA THR A 645 -13.37 -13.93 -20.40
C THR A 645 -14.87 -13.68 -20.30
N THR A 646 -15.39 -13.73 -19.06
CA THR A 646 -16.76 -13.32 -18.73
C THR A 646 -16.73 -12.00 -17.97
N LEU A 647 -17.57 -11.04 -18.35
CA LEU A 647 -17.64 -9.73 -17.68
C LEU A 647 -17.86 -9.89 -16.18
N SER A 648 -17.18 -9.06 -15.36
CA SER A 648 -17.34 -9.08 -13.90
C SER A 648 -18.82 -9.07 -13.46
N PRO A 649 -19.25 -9.93 -12.52
CA PRO A 649 -20.59 -9.90 -11.96
C PRO A 649 -20.90 -8.63 -11.15
N PHE A 650 -19.87 -7.86 -10.76
CA PHE A 650 -20.05 -6.53 -10.16
C PHE A 650 -20.40 -5.48 -11.22
N VAL A 651 -19.82 -5.69 -12.42
CA VAL A 651 -20.01 -5.03 -13.72
C VAL A 651 -21.42 -5.12 -14.31
N SER A 652 -21.99 -6.32 -14.26
CA SER A 652 -23.10 -6.76 -15.11
C SER A 652 -24.51 -6.22 -14.82
N PRO A 653 -24.89 -5.73 -13.61
CA PRO A 653 -26.26 -5.29 -13.34
C PRO A 653 -26.77 -4.18 -14.28
N SER A 654 -28.01 -4.32 -14.75
CA SER A 654 -28.65 -3.40 -15.70
C SER A 654 -28.85 -1.98 -15.16
N SER A 655 -28.83 -1.80 -13.84
CA SER A 655 -28.78 -0.49 -13.17
C SER A 655 -27.45 0.22 -13.39
N LEU A 656 -26.32 -0.50 -13.24
CA LEU A 656 -24.98 0.03 -13.42
C LEU A 656 -24.66 0.27 -14.89
N ASN A 657 -25.08 -0.62 -15.80
CA ASN A 657 -24.87 -0.44 -17.25
C ASN A 657 -25.45 0.86 -17.82
N ARG A 658 -26.43 1.50 -17.14
CA ARG A 658 -26.99 2.82 -17.53
C ARG A 658 -26.15 4.02 -17.07
N LEU A 659 -25.17 3.78 -16.20
CA LEU A 659 -24.26 4.78 -15.66
C LEU A 659 -22.87 4.73 -16.32
N LEU A 660 -22.64 3.76 -17.21
CA LEU A 660 -21.37 3.50 -17.90
C LEU A 660 -21.50 3.77 -19.40
N GLU A 661 -20.48 4.37 -19.99
CA GLU A 661 -20.37 4.56 -21.45
C GLU A 661 -19.44 3.52 -22.08
N LYS A 662 -19.66 3.17 -23.36
CA LYS A 662 -18.80 2.21 -24.07
C LYS A 662 -17.54 2.84 -24.70
N LYS A 663 -17.54 4.16 -24.89
CA LYS A 663 -16.49 4.94 -25.54
C LYS A 663 -15.92 5.99 -24.59
N GLY A 664 -14.67 6.36 -24.82
CA GLY A 664 -14.04 7.54 -24.23
C GLY A 664 -14.89 8.80 -24.42
N PRO A 665 -14.97 9.69 -23.41
CA PRO A 665 -15.81 10.88 -23.48
C PRO A 665 -15.33 11.86 -24.55
N ALA A 666 -16.28 12.61 -25.11
CA ALA A 666 -15.99 13.80 -25.92
C ALA A 666 -15.50 14.93 -25.00
N LEU A 667 -14.19 15.16 -24.99
CA LEU A 667 -13.53 16.17 -24.15
C LEU A 667 -13.61 17.57 -24.81
N GLY A 668 -14.83 18.03 -25.12
CA GLY A 668 -15.08 19.40 -25.59
C GLY A 668 -14.93 20.44 -24.48
N SER A 669 -14.95 21.73 -24.84
CA SER A 669 -14.60 22.84 -23.92
C SER A 669 -15.38 22.85 -22.59
N SER A 670 -16.68 22.53 -22.62
CA SER A 670 -17.51 22.44 -21.40
C SER A 670 -17.11 21.26 -20.51
N THR A 671 -16.74 20.12 -21.10
CA THR A 671 -16.20 18.96 -20.39
C THR A 671 -14.85 19.30 -19.76
N VAL A 672 -13.95 19.96 -20.51
CA VAL A 672 -12.62 20.40 -20.01
C VAL A 672 -12.78 21.41 -18.87
N GLN A 673 -13.71 22.36 -18.97
CA GLN A 673 -14.03 23.29 -17.88
C GLN A 673 -14.54 22.57 -16.64
N SER A 674 -15.43 21.57 -16.79
CA SER A 674 -15.88 20.75 -15.66
C SER A 674 -14.74 19.94 -15.03
N ILE A 675 -13.81 19.39 -15.82
CA ILE A 675 -12.62 18.71 -15.31
C ILE A 675 -11.74 19.70 -14.55
N ALA A 676 -11.47 20.89 -15.09
CA ALA A 676 -10.69 21.93 -14.43
C ALA A 676 -11.31 22.36 -13.08
N GLN A 677 -12.63 22.46 -12.99
CA GLN A 677 -13.37 22.71 -11.75
C GLN A 677 -13.18 21.58 -10.72
N ILE A 678 -13.39 20.32 -11.12
CA ILE A 678 -13.20 19.14 -10.24
C ILE A 678 -11.76 19.08 -9.69
N LEU A 679 -10.78 19.34 -10.56
CA LEU A 679 -9.36 19.32 -10.21
C LEU A 679 -8.85 20.60 -9.51
N ARG A 680 -9.68 21.65 -9.43
CA ARG A 680 -9.32 22.99 -8.92
C ARG A 680 -8.11 23.59 -9.63
N ARG A 681 -8.04 23.44 -10.95
CA ARG A 681 -6.97 23.95 -11.83
C ARG A 681 -7.50 25.04 -12.76
N GLY A 682 -6.59 25.87 -13.30
CA GLY A 682 -6.93 26.83 -14.35
C GLY A 682 -7.40 26.12 -15.62
N CYS A 683 -8.44 26.63 -16.27
CA CYS A 683 -8.89 26.07 -17.56
C CYS A 683 -7.89 26.47 -18.67
N PRO A 684 -7.43 25.51 -19.50
CA PRO A 684 -6.57 25.82 -20.66
C PRO A 684 -7.31 26.66 -21.70
N THR A 685 -6.56 27.38 -22.53
CA THR A 685 -7.10 28.21 -23.62
C THR A 685 -7.51 27.33 -24.81
N ALA A 686 -8.49 27.78 -25.60
CA ALA A 686 -8.95 27.06 -26.79
C ALA A 686 -7.82 26.81 -27.82
N ASN A 687 -6.87 27.75 -27.92
CA ASN A 687 -5.70 27.62 -28.80
C ASN A 687 -4.78 26.48 -28.33
N SER A 688 -4.49 26.40 -27.02
CA SER A 688 -3.69 25.32 -26.43
C SER A 688 -4.35 23.95 -26.61
N ILE A 689 -5.68 23.85 -26.45
CA ILE A 689 -6.41 22.61 -26.75
C ILE A 689 -6.27 22.23 -28.24
N THR A 690 -6.44 23.18 -29.16
CA THR A 690 -6.34 22.93 -30.61
C THR A 690 -4.93 22.47 -31.01
N GLU A 691 -3.89 23.12 -30.48
CA GLU A 691 -2.48 22.77 -30.72
C GLU A 691 -2.14 21.38 -30.17
N CYS A 692 -2.55 21.05 -28.95
CA CYS A 692 -2.34 19.72 -28.40
C CYS A 692 -3.16 18.64 -29.13
N CYS A 693 -4.36 18.96 -29.63
CA CYS A 693 -5.18 18.06 -30.45
C CYS A 693 -4.56 17.75 -31.82
N SER A 694 -3.82 18.67 -32.43
CA SER A 694 -3.21 18.43 -33.76
C SER A 694 -2.12 17.34 -33.74
N GLN A 695 -1.61 16.99 -32.56
CA GLN A 695 -0.63 15.93 -32.35
C GLN A 695 -1.28 14.54 -32.12
N LEU A 696 -2.62 14.47 -32.05
CA LEU A 696 -3.35 13.22 -31.80
C LEU A 696 -3.65 12.47 -33.10
N ARG A 697 -3.48 11.15 -33.06
CA ARG A 697 -3.87 10.25 -34.16
C ARG A 697 -5.38 10.23 -34.41
N SER A 698 -6.17 10.37 -33.35
CA SER A 698 -7.62 10.55 -33.43
C SER A 698 -8.10 11.30 -32.18
N ILE A 699 -9.10 12.14 -32.37
CA ILE A 699 -9.78 12.90 -31.31
C ILE A 699 -10.93 12.06 -30.70
N GLU A 700 -11.43 11.09 -31.46
CA GLU A 700 -12.48 10.16 -31.03
C GLU A 700 -11.91 8.80 -30.58
N ASP A 701 -12.62 8.12 -29.68
CA ASP A 701 -12.33 6.72 -29.29
C ASP A 701 -12.86 5.73 -30.36
N ASN A 702 -12.33 5.85 -31.57
CA ASN A 702 -12.73 5.13 -32.79
C ASN A 702 -11.65 4.19 -33.36
N LEU A 703 -10.43 4.19 -32.78
CA LEU A 703 -9.30 3.35 -33.22
C LEU A 703 -9.41 1.87 -32.85
N PHE A 704 -10.47 1.50 -32.11
CA PHE A 704 -10.80 0.14 -31.68
C PHE A 704 -12.32 -0.09 -31.85
N PRO A 705 -12.79 -1.30 -32.18
CA PRO A 705 -14.23 -1.62 -32.22
C PRO A 705 -14.91 -1.58 -30.83
N GLU A 706 -16.15 -1.09 -30.75
CA GLU A 706 -16.88 -0.92 -29.48
C GLU A 706 -17.23 -2.26 -28.79
N ASP A 707 -17.46 -3.30 -29.59
CA ASP A 707 -17.81 -4.64 -29.13
C ASP A 707 -16.59 -5.50 -28.77
N GLY A 708 -15.38 -5.04 -29.14
CA GLY A 708 -14.13 -5.76 -29.00
C GLY A 708 -13.88 -6.81 -30.10
N THR A 709 -14.60 -6.77 -31.22
CA THR A 709 -14.34 -7.67 -32.35
C THR A 709 -12.94 -7.52 -32.94
N GLU A 710 -12.46 -8.57 -33.61
CA GLU A 710 -11.19 -8.56 -34.32
C GLU A 710 -11.35 -7.75 -35.62
N ASP A 711 -10.62 -6.64 -35.71
CA ASP A 711 -10.74 -5.69 -36.80
C ASP A 711 -10.13 -6.27 -38.10
N ASN A 712 -11.00 -6.80 -38.97
CA ASN A 712 -10.66 -7.54 -40.18
C ASN A 712 -10.03 -6.69 -41.30
N HIS A 713 -9.58 -5.46 -41.01
CA HIS A 713 -8.92 -4.55 -41.96
C HIS A 713 -7.41 -4.36 -41.70
N PRO A 714 -6.56 -5.35 -42.06
CA PRO A 714 -5.10 -5.23 -41.95
C PRO A 714 -4.46 -4.27 -43.00
N LYS A 715 -5.25 -3.54 -43.80
CA LYS A 715 -4.76 -2.71 -44.92
C LYS A 715 -4.62 -1.21 -44.62
N SER A 716 -5.20 -0.69 -43.54
CA SER A 716 -5.11 0.75 -43.22
C SER A 716 -3.94 1.11 -42.28
N ARG A 717 -3.33 0.14 -41.59
CA ARG A 717 -2.33 0.41 -40.54
C ARG A 717 -0.91 0.75 -41.02
N PHE A 718 -0.62 0.73 -42.32
CA PHE A 718 0.73 0.97 -42.86
C PHE A 718 0.85 2.02 -43.98
N GLU A 719 -0.25 2.57 -44.49
CA GLU A 719 -0.24 3.59 -45.56
C GLU A 719 -0.89 4.90 -45.07
N THR A 720 -0.14 5.72 -44.33
CA THR A 720 -0.40 7.16 -44.05
C THR A 720 0.86 7.80 -43.45
N ASN A 721 2.02 7.62 -44.10
CA ASN A 721 3.27 8.25 -43.64
C ASN A 721 4.24 8.57 -44.79
N SER A 722 3.69 8.99 -45.94
CA SER A 722 4.46 9.33 -47.13
C SER A 722 3.75 10.39 -47.98
N GLU A 723 3.73 11.64 -47.51
CA GLU A 723 3.36 12.77 -48.37
C GLU A 723 4.01 14.10 -47.93
N PHE A 724 5.32 14.23 -48.20
CA PHE A 724 5.94 15.54 -48.45
C PHE A 724 7.20 15.42 -49.31
N SER A 725 7.03 15.43 -50.65
CA SER A 725 8.05 15.94 -51.57
C SER A 725 7.46 16.17 -52.96
N THR A 726 7.50 17.41 -53.42
CA THR A 726 7.23 17.80 -54.81
C THR A 726 8.36 17.36 -55.74
N TYR A 727 8.06 16.85 -56.95
CA TYR A 727 8.44 17.47 -58.24
C TYR A 727 8.16 16.59 -59.48
N HIS A 728 7.64 17.24 -60.53
CA HIS A 728 7.62 16.96 -61.98
C HIS A 728 7.67 15.55 -62.62
N MET A 729 6.71 15.38 -63.56
CA MET A 729 6.77 14.72 -64.89
C MET A 729 6.95 13.20 -65.01
N GLY A 730 6.06 12.60 -65.83
CA GLY A 730 6.48 11.57 -66.81
C GLY A 730 5.70 10.25 -66.84
N GLN A 731 4.63 10.20 -67.64
CA GLN A 731 4.16 9.08 -68.48
C GLN A 731 4.21 7.59 -67.99
N ALA A 732 3.05 6.91 -68.10
CA ALA A 732 2.83 5.59 -68.75
C ALA A 732 3.72 4.35 -68.40
N GLN A 733 3.26 3.09 -68.43
CA GLN A 733 1.98 2.46 -68.78
C GLN A 733 1.88 1.04 -68.15
N LYS A 734 0.69 0.44 -68.19
CA LYS A 734 0.37 -0.93 -67.73
C LYS A 734 1.23 -2.03 -68.40
N ARG A 735 1.55 -3.14 -67.70
CA ARG A 735 1.22 -4.53 -68.15
C ARG A 735 1.50 -5.70 -67.16
N ARG A 736 0.43 -6.50 -66.98
CA ARG A 736 0.32 -7.99 -66.89
C ARG A 736 1.25 -8.85 -66.00
N LYS A 737 0.58 -9.67 -65.16
CA LYS A 737 1.01 -10.98 -64.63
C LYS A 737 1.53 -11.94 -65.73
N VAL A 738 2.45 -12.83 -65.35
CA VAL A 738 2.45 -14.27 -65.71
C VAL A 738 2.87 -15.08 -64.47
N GLU A 739 2.19 -16.19 -64.19
CA GLU A 739 2.58 -17.20 -63.19
C GLU A 739 3.30 -18.36 -63.90
N LEU A 740 4.27 -19.01 -63.24
CA LEU A 740 4.66 -20.38 -63.61
C LEU A 740 5.18 -21.18 -62.40
N ASN A 741 4.53 -22.32 -62.13
CA ASN A 741 4.99 -23.35 -61.19
C ASN A 741 5.79 -24.42 -61.95
N ARG A 742 6.98 -24.83 -61.44
CA ARG A 742 7.42 -26.24 -61.30
C ARG A 742 8.85 -26.41 -60.78
N SER A 743 8.96 -27.01 -59.58
CA SER A 743 9.61 -28.31 -59.27
C SER A 743 10.44 -29.00 -60.37
N LEU A 744 11.55 -29.73 -60.12
CA LEU A 744 12.21 -30.22 -58.89
C LEU A 744 13.63 -30.79 -59.19
N SER A 745 14.51 -30.82 -58.16
CA SER A 745 15.63 -31.78 -57.92
C SER A 745 16.68 -32.15 -59.00
N ASN A 746 17.97 -31.79 -58.78
CA ASN A 746 19.06 -32.73 -58.40
C ASN A 746 20.48 -32.10 -58.38
N ILE A 747 21.42 -32.81 -57.73
CA ILE A 747 22.90 -32.64 -57.67
C ILE A 747 23.44 -31.87 -56.45
N GLU A 748 24.44 -32.47 -55.80
CA GLU A 748 25.07 -32.05 -54.53
C GLU A 748 26.45 -31.37 -54.70
N GLN A 749 26.96 -30.83 -53.57
CA GLN A 749 28.37 -30.50 -53.24
C GLN A 749 28.99 -29.14 -53.65
N ALA A 750 28.78 -28.15 -52.76
CA ALA A 750 29.76 -27.17 -52.23
C ALA A 750 30.42 -26.11 -53.16
N PRO A 751 30.91 -24.96 -52.64
CA PRO A 751 30.99 -24.52 -51.24
C PRO A 751 30.19 -23.23 -50.92
N GLU A 752 29.58 -23.15 -49.72
CA GLU A 752 28.93 -21.91 -49.26
C GLU A 752 29.94 -20.92 -48.67
N ARG A 753 29.94 -19.69 -49.19
CA ARG A 753 30.62 -18.54 -48.58
C ARG A 753 29.59 -17.67 -47.84
N ASN A 754 29.70 -17.68 -46.51
CA ASN A 754 28.78 -17.02 -45.58
C ASN A 754 28.49 -15.54 -45.90
N TRP A 755 27.21 -15.19 -46.02
CA TRP A 755 26.72 -13.83 -45.76
C TRP A 755 25.92 -13.83 -44.44
N LYS A 756 26.41 -13.11 -43.43
CA LYS A 756 25.76 -13.02 -42.11
C LYS A 756 24.91 -11.76 -41.99
N PRO A 757 23.62 -11.85 -41.62
CA PRO A 757 22.91 -10.75 -40.98
C PRO A 757 23.45 -10.55 -39.56
N THR A 758 23.72 -9.31 -39.15
CA THR A 758 24.47 -8.97 -37.92
C THR A 758 23.59 -8.77 -36.68
N PHE A 759 22.54 -9.57 -36.48
CA PHE A 759 21.80 -9.63 -35.22
C PHE A 759 21.02 -10.94 -35.06
N THR A 760 21.15 -11.58 -33.88
CA THR A 760 20.56 -12.89 -33.57
C THR A 760 19.34 -12.72 -32.66
N THR A 761 18.16 -13.14 -33.14
CA THR A 761 16.92 -13.18 -32.35
C THR A 761 16.84 -14.44 -31.49
N THR A 762 16.61 -14.28 -30.18
CA THR A 762 16.38 -15.39 -29.23
C THR A 762 14.93 -15.88 -29.26
N MET A 763 14.50 -16.47 -30.39
CA MET A 763 13.29 -17.29 -30.46
C MET A 763 13.52 -18.57 -31.27
N ASP A 764 14.33 -19.46 -30.70
CA ASP A 764 14.30 -20.87 -31.06
C ASP A 764 14.56 -21.72 -29.80
N ARG A 765 13.85 -22.85 -29.68
CA ARG A 765 13.75 -23.76 -28.51
C ARG A 765 12.85 -23.32 -27.35
N ALA A 766 11.56 -23.67 -27.47
CA ALA A 766 10.66 -23.85 -26.35
C ALA A 766 10.41 -25.35 -26.08
N SER A 767 11.06 -25.92 -25.05
CA SER A 767 10.67 -27.21 -24.45
C SER A 767 11.39 -27.47 -23.12
N GLY A 768 10.62 -27.70 -22.04
CA GLY A 768 11.13 -28.19 -20.73
C GLY A 768 11.09 -27.16 -19.59
N PHE A 769 10.05 -27.24 -18.75
CA PHE A 769 9.96 -26.48 -17.48
C PHE A 769 9.87 -27.45 -16.29
N THR A 770 10.98 -27.68 -15.59
CA THR A 770 11.00 -28.26 -14.22
C THR A 770 12.27 -27.79 -13.49
N ALA A 771 12.24 -27.73 -12.16
CA ALA A 771 13.16 -26.91 -11.36
C ALA A 771 14.58 -27.48 -11.15
N LEU A 772 15.59 -26.60 -11.04
CA LEU A 772 16.53 -26.42 -9.90
C LEU A 772 17.61 -25.34 -10.24
N PRO A 773 18.39 -24.80 -9.27
CA PRO A 773 19.13 -23.54 -9.46
C PRO A 773 20.67 -23.69 -9.60
N MET A 774 21.29 -22.89 -10.47
CA MET A 774 22.42 -22.00 -10.14
C MET A 774 22.95 -21.20 -11.37
N THR A 775 23.43 -19.98 -11.09
CA THR A 775 24.48 -19.23 -11.81
C THR A 775 24.60 -19.35 -13.34
N SER A 776 24.05 -18.37 -14.09
CA SER A 776 24.85 -17.42 -14.89
C SER A 776 24.00 -16.49 -15.76
N ARG A 777 24.48 -15.24 -15.87
CA ARG A 777 24.23 -14.20 -16.91
C ARG A 777 22.96 -14.32 -17.79
N ASN A 778 22.05 -13.36 -17.60
CA ASN A 778 21.55 -12.51 -18.68
C ASN A 778 21.07 -11.18 -18.09
N GLY A 779 21.64 -10.06 -18.53
CA GLY A 779 21.33 -8.73 -18.02
C GLY A 779 20.16 -8.09 -18.77
N PHE A 780 19.28 -7.42 -18.03
CA PHE A 780 18.26 -6.54 -18.62
C PHE A 780 18.82 -5.11 -18.70
N VAL A 781 18.72 -4.50 -19.88
CA VAL A 781 19.15 -3.11 -20.15
C VAL A 781 17.96 -2.17 -19.91
N SER A 782 18.15 -1.12 -19.13
CA SER A 782 17.14 -0.07 -18.93
C SER A 782 17.09 0.88 -20.14
N ALA A 783 15.94 1.49 -20.42
CA ALA A 783 15.81 2.45 -21.52
C ALA A 783 16.74 3.68 -21.37
N GLY A 784 17.05 4.09 -20.14
CA GLY A 784 18.00 5.18 -19.86
C GLY A 784 19.43 4.85 -20.30
N SER A 785 19.92 3.64 -20.02
CA SER A 785 21.25 3.21 -20.45
C SER A 785 21.36 3.03 -21.96
N HIS A 786 20.27 2.69 -22.67
CA HIS A 786 20.26 2.65 -24.13
C HIS A 786 20.30 4.06 -24.77
N LEU A 787 19.65 5.06 -24.17
CA LEU A 787 19.71 6.46 -24.61
C LEU A 787 21.08 7.07 -24.36
N GLN A 788 21.73 6.75 -23.24
CA GLN A 788 23.07 7.24 -22.93
C GLN A 788 24.13 6.65 -23.87
N VAL A 789 24.05 5.35 -24.19
CA VAL A 789 24.93 4.72 -25.19
C VAL A 789 24.73 5.29 -26.61
N LEU A 790 23.49 5.61 -27.00
CA LEU A 790 23.22 6.28 -28.28
C LEU A 790 23.81 7.70 -28.33
N ASN A 791 23.71 8.48 -27.24
CA ASN A 791 24.32 9.80 -27.16
C ASN A 791 25.86 9.75 -27.14
N GLU A 792 26.46 8.77 -26.47
CA GLU A 792 27.91 8.56 -26.48
C GLU A 792 28.44 8.06 -27.84
N GLN A 793 27.63 7.33 -28.61
CA GLN A 793 27.94 6.94 -29.99
C GLN A 793 27.77 8.12 -30.96
N ALA A 794 26.77 8.98 -30.77
CA ALA A 794 26.61 10.22 -31.54
C ALA A 794 27.77 11.22 -31.30
N ALA A 795 28.35 11.22 -30.09
CA ALA A 795 29.50 12.05 -29.73
C ALA A 795 30.86 11.50 -30.22
N LYS A 796 30.91 10.33 -30.87
CA LYS A 796 32.16 9.65 -31.30
C LYS A 796 32.10 9.17 -32.77
N ALA A 797 31.84 10.08 -33.69
CA ALA A 797 32.04 9.86 -35.13
C ALA A 797 33.29 10.62 -35.62
N PRO A 798 34.33 9.95 -36.16
CA PRO A 798 35.48 10.63 -36.78
C PRO A 798 35.16 11.12 -38.21
N PRO A 799 35.83 12.19 -38.70
CA PRO A 799 35.61 12.70 -40.05
C PRO A 799 36.26 11.79 -41.11
N THR A 800 35.62 11.70 -42.28
CA THR A 800 36.18 11.03 -43.47
C THR A 800 37.29 11.86 -44.10
N VAL A 801 38.38 11.17 -44.47
CA VAL A 801 39.58 11.77 -45.09
C VAL A 801 39.46 11.75 -46.61
N GLU A 802 39.59 12.91 -47.25
CA GLU A 802 40.19 13.00 -48.59
C GLU A 802 41.68 13.36 -48.46
N LYS A 803 42.50 12.77 -49.33
CA LYS A 803 43.96 12.91 -49.29
C LYS A 803 44.41 14.09 -50.15
N GLU A 804 45.29 14.94 -49.61
CA GLU A 804 46.50 15.38 -50.32
C GLU A 804 47.57 15.92 -49.35
N ILE A 805 48.80 16.09 -49.85
CA ILE A 805 50.07 16.09 -49.09
C ILE A 805 51.00 17.19 -49.68
N PRO A 806 52.01 17.79 -49.00
CA PRO A 806 52.17 18.25 -47.61
C PRO A 806 52.64 19.74 -47.52
N LYS A 807 52.91 20.31 -46.31
CA LYS A 807 54.24 20.89 -45.93
C LYS A 807 54.35 21.56 -44.54
N SER A 808 55.34 21.07 -43.77
CA SER A 808 56.34 21.80 -42.95
C SER A 808 56.00 22.72 -41.75
N ARG A 809 56.57 22.30 -40.59
CA ARG A 809 57.50 23.03 -39.68
C ARG A 809 57.03 24.13 -38.70
N LYS A 810 57.40 23.87 -37.42
CA LYS A 810 57.95 24.76 -36.36
C LYS A 810 57.01 25.69 -35.54
N ASN A 811 56.84 25.36 -34.25
CA ASN A 811 57.37 26.04 -33.04
C ASN A 811 57.99 27.47 -33.17
N PRO A 812 58.08 28.32 -32.09
CA PRO A 812 57.56 28.16 -30.70
C PRO A 812 57.08 29.47 -29.94
N SER A 813 56.67 29.28 -28.67
CA SER A 813 56.99 30.09 -27.45
C SER A 813 56.57 31.57 -27.21
N LYS A 814 55.87 31.73 -26.06
CA LYS A 814 56.15 32.61 -24.88
C LYS A 814 55.89 34.15 -24.88
N VAL A 815 55.16 34.54 -23.81
CA VAL A 815 55.42 35.63 -22.81
C VAL A 815 54.85 37.05 -23.08
N PRO A 816 54.47 37.83 -22.01
CA PRO A 816 53.37 38.82 -22.06
C PRO A 816 53.72 40.25 -21.52
N GLY A 817 52.71 41.13 -21.40
CA GLY A 817 52.75 42.33 -20.52
C GLY A 817 51.60 43.35 -20.68
N ASN A 818 51.11 43.89 -19.54
CA ASN A 818 50.67 45.27 -19.18
C ASN A 818 50.28 46.30 -20.28
N GLN A 819 49.43 47.34 -20.08
CA GLN A 819 48.74 47.98 -18.93
C GLN A 819 47.73 49.05 -19.48
N GLY A 820 46.78 49.58 -18.67
CA GLY A 820 46.15 50.90 -18.96
C GLY A 820 44.72 51.13 -18.43
N ASN A 821 44.52 52.16 -17.60
CA ASN A 821 43.26 52.53 -16.90
C ASN A 821 42.59 53.81 -17.49
N LEU A 822 41.27 54.03 -17.28
CA LEU A 822 40.70 55.00 -16.30
C LEU A 822 39.15 55.21 -16.41
N MET A 823 38.46 55.23 -15.25
CA MET A 823 37.34 56.10 -14.78
C MET A 823 36.22 56.62 -15.72
N ALA A 824 34.94 56.83 -15.31
CA ALA A 824 34.15 56.57 -14.09
C ALA A 824 32.65 56.89 -14.37
N PHE A 825 31.71 56.60 -13.43
CA PHE A 825 30.67 57.50 -12.84
C PHE A 825 29.37 56.78 -12.35
N LEU A 826 29.15 56.72 -11.02
CA LEU A 826 27.88 56.48 -10.23
C LEU A 826 26.98 55.24 -10.52
N GLY A 827 26.39 54.53 -9.54
CA GLY A 827 26.51 54.57 -8.07
C GLY A 827 25.33 53.90 -7.30
N LYS A 828 25.58 53.53 -6.02
CA LYS A 828 24.69 53.04 -4.92
C LYS A 828 24.59 51.51 -4.63
N PRO A 829 24.35 51.11 -3.35
CA PRO A 829 24.83 49.82 -2.79
C PRO A 829 23.76 48.93 -2.10
N GLU A 830 24.24 47.84 -1.49
CA GLU A 830 23.52 46.69 -0.91
C GLU A 830 22.70 46.96 0.38
N PRO A 831 21.73 46.08 0.73
CA PRO A 831 20.95 46.16 1.98
C PRO A 831 21.66 45.54 3.19
N ILE A 832 21.38 46.08 4.38
CA ILE A 832 22.00 45.72 5.67
C ILE A 832 21.09 44.79 6.49
N VAL A 833 21.70 43.87 7.26
CA VAL A 833 21.05 42.97 8.23
C VAL A 833 21.29 43.47 9.67
N GLU A 834 20.25 43.47 10.53
CA GLU A 834 20.37 43.87 11.94
C GLU A 834 20.52 42.67 12.92
N PRO A 835 21.38 42.78 13.96
CA PRO A 835 21.51 41.80 15.05
C PRO A 835 20.70 42.16 16.31
N PRO A 836 20.47 41.20 17.24
CA PRO A 836 19.53 41.37 18.37
C PRO A 836 20.10 42.19 19.55
N ARG A 837 19.21 42.72 20.40
CA ARG A 837 19.55 43.46 21.63
C ARG A 837 19.04 42.78 22.90
N LEU A 838 19.89 42.75 23.93
CA LEU A 838 19.57 42.40 25.32
C LEU A 838 19.41 43.67 26.20
N PRO A 839 18.80 43.59 27.39
CA PRO A 839 18.20 44.75 28.06
C PRO A 839 19.14 45.50 29.01
N SER A 840 18.78 46.75 29.34
CA SER A 840 19.37 47.49 30.46
C SER A 840 18.29 48.24 31.26
N ARG A 841 18.66 48.60 32.50
CA ARG A 841 17.77 48.83 33.65
C ARG A 841 17.80 50.30 34.08
N THR A 842 16.67 50.93 34.47
CA THR A 842 16.52 51.66 35.77
C THR A 842 15.22 52.48 36.00
N THR A 843 14.55 52.16 37.11
CA THR A 843 13.93 53.03 38.15
C THR A 843 12.73 54.00 37.92
N ASN A 844 11.68 53.74 38.70
CA ASN A 844 10.81 54.67 39.47
C ASN A 844 9.89 55.70 38.77
N LYS A 845 8.56 55.48 38.87
CA LYS A 845 7.70 56.21 39.85
C LYS A 845 6.27 55.65 40.02
N GLN A 846 5.87 55.51 41.28
CA GLN A 846 4.55 55.77 41.91
C GLN A 846 3.23 55.32 41.24
N SER A 847 2.62 54.32 41.89
CA SER A 847 1.22 54.21 42.33
C SER A 847 0.15 55.19 41.81
N GLN A 848 -0.93 54.65 41.22
CA GLN A 848 -2.32 55.01 41.57
C GLN A 848 -3.32 53.96 41.05
N VAL A 849 -4.40 53.73 41.82
CA VAL A 849 -5.58 52.93 41.43
C VAL A 849 -6.66 53.91 40.97
N PRO A 850 -7.47 53.59 39.95
CA PRO A 850 -8.92 53.60 40.25
C PRO A 850 -9.79 52.57 39.48
N SER A 851 -10.84 52.16 40.19
CA SER A 851 -12.23 51.89 39.74
C SER A 851 -12.56 50.88 38.63
N THR A 852 -13.44 49.97 39.03
CA THR A 852 -14.29 49.08 38.23
C THR A 852 -15.32 49.79 37.34
N THR A 853 -15.52 49.27 36.12
CA THR A 853 -16.82 49.27 35.41
C THR A 853 -17.01 47.93 34.68
N PRO A 854 -18.10 47.18 34.87
CA PRO A 854 -18.36 45.95 34.13
C PRO A 854 -18.89 46.26 32.72
N ALA A 855 -18.43 45.52 31.71
CA ALA A 855 -18.93 45.64 30.34
C ALA A 855 -20.37 45.12 30.21
N SER A 856 -21.16 45.76 29.37
CA SER A 856 -22.61 45.53 29.21
C SER A 856 -22.95 44.21 28.50
N ILE A 857 -24.03 43.57 28.95
CA ILE A 857 -24.65 42.41 28.29
C ILE A 857 -25.32 42.87 26.97
N PRO A 858 -25.19 42.13 25.85
CA PRO A 858 -25.89 42.42 24.59
C PRO A 858 -27.43 42.41 24.75
N PRO A 859 -28.16 43.30 24.03
CA PRO A 859 -29.60 43.48 24.23
C PRO A 859 -30.46 42.25 23.90
N ASP A 860 -29.97 41.31 23.09
CA ASP A 860 -30.70 40.12 22.65
C ASP A 860 -30.83 39.02 23.73
N LEU A 861 -30.20 39.18 24.89
CA LEU A 861 -30.22 38.22 26.01
C LEU A 861 -31.09 38.67 27.20
N ALA A 862 -31.83 39.77 27.09
CA ALA A 862 -32.51 40.43 28.21
C ALA A 862 -33.89 39.86 28.60
N SER A 863 -34.38 38.77 27.99
CA SER A 863 -35.80 38.39 28.02
C SER A 863 -36.15 36.96 28.51
N HIS A 864 -35.39 36.38 29.44
CA HIS A 864 -35.81 35.14 30.13
C HIS A 864 -35.94 35.34 31.65
N ARG A 865 -37.17 35.17 32.16
CA ARG A 865 -37.50 35.20 33.60
C ARG A 865 -37.01 33.92 34.29
N ILE A 866 -36.35 34.08 35.43
CA ILE A 866 -35.94 32.98 36.31
C ILE A 866 -36.97 32.81 37.45
N GLY A 867 -37.48 31.59 37.64
CA GLY A 867 -38.31 31.21 38.79
C GLY A 867 -37.47 30.77 40.01
N PRO A 868 -38.02 30.78 41.23
CA PRO A 868 -37.23 30.81 42.46
C PRO A 868 -36.56 29.47 42.84
N SER A 869 -35.43 29.60 43.53
CA SER A 869 -34.56 28.51 43.98
C SER A 869 -35.04 27.85 45.29
N ALA A 870 -34.82 26.54 45.42
CA ALA A 870 -34.87 25.81 46.68
C ALA A 870 -33.50 25.15 46.96
N ARG A 871 -33.07 25.15 48.23
CA ARG A 871 -31.68 24.89 48.63
C ARG A 871 -31.32 23.39 48.80
N LEU A 872 -30.03 23.12 48.58
CA LEU A 872 -29.30 21.85 48.75
C LEU A 872 -29.31 21.27 50.18
N LYS A 873 -29.04 19.96 50.30
CA LYS A 873 -28.08 19.36 51.28
C LYS A 873 -27.58 17.96 50.82
N PRO A 874 -26.44 17.44 51.35
CA PRO A 874 -25.58 16.44 50.69
C PRO A 874 -25.84 14.96 51.07
N PRO A 875 -25.22 13.98 50.38
CA PRO A 875 -25.40 12.55 50.66
C PRO A 875 -24.49 12.00 51.78
N MET A 876 -24.92 10.91 52.43
CA MET A 876 -24.10 10.09 53.34
C MET A 876 -24.16 8.59 52.99
N SER A 877 -22.96 8.03 52.76
CA SER A 877 -22.47 6.67 53.07
C SER A 877 -23.42 5.50 53.39
N ARG A 878 -23.23 4.35 52.69
CA ARG A 878 -23.13 2.93 53.16
C ARG A 878 -23.45 1.94 52.01
N GLU A 879 -23.05 0.67 51.98
CA GLU A 879 -21.88 -0.09 52.48
C GLU A 879 -21.75 -1.38 51.60
N ARG A 880 -20.86 -2.33 51.91
CA ARG A 880 -20.39 -3.40 50.99
C ARG A 880 -21.18 -4.74 50.95
N GLU A 881 -21.01 -5.45 49.81
CA GLU A 881 -20.90 -6.93 49.63
C GLU A 881 -22.15 -7.85 49.78
N PRO A 882 -22.12 -9.14 49.31
CA PRO A 882 -21.43 -9.73 48.14
C PRO A 882 -22.27 -10.74 47.29
N ASP A 883 -21.68 -11.22 46.18
CA ASP A 883 -21.87 -12.49 45.41
C ASP A 883 -23.17 -13.33 45.45
N THR A 884 -23.70 -13.70 44.27
CA THR A 884 -23.65 -15.09 43.68
C THR A 884 -24.57 -15.29 42.45
N HIS A 885 -24.12 -16.11 41.50
CA HIS A 885 -24.88 -16.66 40.33
C HIS A 885 -25.74 -17.89 40.75
N PRO A 886 -26.82 -18.36 40.03
CA PRO A 886 -26.73 -18.74 38.60
C PRO A 886 -28.01 -18.86 37.69
N ARG A 887 -27.74 -18.94 36.37
CA ARG A 887 -28.36 -19.76 35.28
C ARG A 887 -29.89 -19.80 34.98
N ASN A 888 -30.18 -19.51 33.70
CA ASN A 888 -31.12 -20.17 32.75
C ASN A 888 -32.57 -20.54 33.16
N ASN A 889 -33.57 -20.02 32.41
CA ASN A 889 -34.27 -20.83 31.38
C ASN A 889 -35.31 -20.07 30.51
N TYR A 890 -35.19 -20.27 29.19
CA TYR A 890 -36.24 -20.51 28.17
C TYR A 890 -37.68 -19.91 28.24
N VAL A 891 -37.94 -18.95 27.33
CA VAL A 891 -38.84 -19.07 26.12
C VAL A 891 -40.38 -18.83 26.16
N PHE A 892 -40.83 -18.23 25.02
CA PHE A 892 -42.14 -18.24 24.32
C PHE A 892 -43.10 -17.01 24.29
N LEU A 893 -43.13 -16.37 23.10
CA LEU A 893 -44.27 -15.89 22.27
C LEU A 893 -45.43 -15.03 22.84
N SER A 894 -45.46 -13.79 22.31
CA SER A 894 -46.54 -13.24 21.44
C SER A 894 -47.81 -12.54 22.01
N SER A 895 -48.39 -11.76 21.09
CA SER A 895 -49.79 -11.29 20.99
C SER A 895 -50.16 -9.91 21.56
N SER A 896 -51.09 -9.26 20.83
CA SER A 896 -51.46 -7.85 20.94
C SER A 896 -52.70 -7.63 21.83
N PRO A 897 -52.90 -6.41 22.38
CA PRO A 897 -54.18 -5.97 22.95
C PRO A 897 -55.06 -5.22 21.91
N PRO A 898 -56.38 -5.00 22.19
CA PRO A 898 -57.41 -5.25 21.18
C PRO A 898 -58.21 -4.01 20.69
N ARG A 899 -59.14 -4.26 19.75
CA ARG A 899 -60.09 -3.28 19.17
C ARG A 899 -61.53 -3.57 19.59
N ALA A 900 -62.32 -2.52 19.83
CA ALA A 900 -63.77 -2.55 20.10
C ALA A 900 -64.55 -1.70 19.04
N PRO A 901 -65.91 -1.64 19.01
CA PRO A 901 -66.65 -2.04 17.79
C PRO A 901 -67.22 -0.89 16.92
N LYS A 902 -68.00 -1.25 15.89
CA LYS A 902 -68.48 -0.39 14.79
C LYS A 902 -69.93 0.10 14.98
N SER A 903 -70.26 1.24 14.35
CA SER A 903 -71.60 1.53 13.80
C SER A 903 -71.51 2.46 12.56
N ASN A 904 -72.30 2.15 11.52
CA ASN A 904 -72.49 2.88 10.25
C ASN A 904 -73.87 3.61 10.27
N PRO A 905 -74.31 4.39 9.25
CA PRO A 905 -73.62 5.06 8.12
C PRO A 905 -73.99 6.57 7.90
N ASN A 906 -73.29 7.25 6.97
CA ASN A 906 -73.65 8.34 6.01
C ASN A 906 -74.97 9.18 6.12
N PRO A 907 -75.10 10.32 5.38
CA PRO A 907 -74.12 11.37 5.03
C PRO A 907 -74.70 12.82 5.13
N ASN A 908 -73.88 13.88 5.16
CA ASN A 908 -74.17 15.16 4.47
C ASN A 908 -73.06 16.23 4.58
N SER A 909 -73.14 17.20 3.66
CA SER A 909 -72.27 18.35 3.38
C SER A 909 -72.13 19.42 4.48
N SER A 910 -70.96 20.07 4.60
CA SER A 910 -70.76 21.56 4.48
C SER A 910 -69.34 22.04 4.89
N ILE A 911 -69.05 23.35 4.70
CA ILE A 911 -67.75 24.04 4.51
C ILE A 911 -67.88 25.45 5.20
N PRO A 912 -66.85 26.18 5.76
CA PRO A 912 -65.38 26.18 5.50
C PRO A 912 -64.39 26.31 6.71
N GLU A 913 -63.08 26.28 6.37
CA GLU A 913 -61.91 27.06 6.87
C GLU A 913 -61.42 27.22 8.36
N LYS A 914 -60.07 27.14 8.47
CA LYS A 914 -59.09 27.85 9.36
C LYS A 914 -58.95 27.41 10.85
N PRO A 915 -57.78 27.66 11.51
CA PRO A 915 -56.45 28.06 11.01
C PRO A 915 -55.34 27.02 11.31
N ALA A 916 -54.07 27.33 10.98
CA ALA A 916 -52.93 26.41 11.07
C ALA A 916 -52.20 26.40 12.43
N GLU A 917 -51.65 25.24 12.80
CA GLU A 917 -50.66 25.04 13.87
C GLU A 917 -49.25 24.77 13.30
N PRO A 918 -48.16 25.04 14.06
CA PRO A 918 -46.81 25.17 13.52
C PRO A 918 -46.12 23.84 13.16
N PRO A 919 -45.18 23.83 12.20
CA PRO A 919 -44.51 22.62 11.75
C PRO A 919 -43.50 22.10 12.78
N LYS A 920 -43.62 20.82 13.16
CA LYS A 920 -42.57 20.12 13.89
C LYS A 920 -41.36 19.91 12.99
N GLN A 921 -40.20 20.40 13.41
CA GLN A 921 -38.94 20.19 12.70
C GLN A 921 -38.56 18.71 12.70
N GLY A 922 -38.46 18.12 11.51
CA GLY A 922 -37.92 16.80 11.26
C GLY A 922 -37.26 16.79 9.88
N LEU A 923 -35.92 16.88 9.86
CA LEU A 923 -35.12 16.98 8.65
C LEU A 923 -35.13 15.66 7.85
N MET A 924 -36.11 15.47 6.95
CA MET A 924 -35.99 14.60 5.78
C MET A 924 -36.79 15.16 4.59
N ALA A 925 -36.19 16.10 3.87
CA ALA A 925 -36.63 16.51 2.53
C ALA A 925 -35.71 15.87 1.48
N ARG A 926 -36.27 15.08 0.54
CA ARG A 926 -35.54 14.56 -0.62
C ARG A 926 -35.22 15.71 -1.60
N PRO A 927 -33.96 15.95 -2.00
CA PRO A 927 -33.63 17.01 -2.96
C PRO A 927 -34.10 16.70 -4.40
N PRO A 928 -34.46 17.71 -5.21
CA PRO A 928 -34.97 17.54 -6.56
C PRO A 928 -33.84 17.42 -7.60
N LEU A 929 -33.07 16.33 -7.58
CA LEU A 929 -32.00 16.07 -8.57
C LEU A 929 -32.18 14.77 -9.39
N MET A 930 -33.24 14.00 -9.13
CA MET A 930 -33.58 12.78 -9.89
C MET A 930 -34.30 13.04 -11.23
N SER A 931 -34.57 14.31 -11.59
CA SER A 931 -35.41 14.68 -12.74
C SER A 931 -34.65 15.07 -14.03
N LEU A 932 -33.33 15.24 -13.98
CA LEU A 932 -32.53 15.81 -15.09
C LEU A 932 -31.84 14.77 -16.01
N ILE A 933 -32.28 13.51 -15.99
CA ILE A 933 -31.85 12.49 -16.98
C ILE A 933 -33.09 11.94 -17.70
N ARG A 934 -33.57 12.70 -18.70
CA ARG A 934 -34.51 12.19 -19.71
C ARG A 934 -33.75 11.91 -21.01
N PRO A 935 -33.88 10.71 -21.62
CA PRO A 935 -33.42 10.47 -22.99
C PRO A 935 -34.35 11.17 -24.01
N PRO A 936 -33.87 11.47 -25.23
CA PRO A 936 -34.73 11.95 -26.31
C PRO A 936 -35.75 10.86 -26.71
N GLY A 937 -36.98 11.26 -27.00
CA GLY A 937 -38.08 10.33 -27.28
C GLY A 937 -38.06 9.79 -28.71
N GLY A 938 -38.22 8.47 -28.86
CA GLY A 938 -38.68 7.82 -30.08
C GLY A 938 -40.12 7.35 -29.90
N GLY A 939 -41.03 7.80 -30.76
CA GLY A 939 -42.44 7.40 -30.71
C GLY A 939 -42.70 6.06 -31.41
N GLY A 940 -43.61 5.27 -30.85
CA GLY A 940 -44.09 4.02 -31.45
C GLY A 940 -45.11 3.33 -30.55
N ALA A 941 -46.34 3.13 -31.04
CA ALA A 941 -47.40 2.37 -30.36
C ALA A 941 -47.03 0.88 -30.23
N GLY A 942 -47.63 0.06 -29.37
CA GLY A 942 -48.70 0.25 -28.38
C GLY A 942 -49.19 -1.13 -27.94
N GLY A 943 -49.76 -1.29 -26.73
CA GLY A 943 -50.23 -2.61 -26.27
C GLY A 943 -50.66 -2.64 -24.80
N VAL A 944 -51.88 -3.13 -24.57
CA VAL A 944 -52.52 -3.23 -23.25
C VAL A 944 -52.29 -4.64 -22.68
N GLY A 945 -52.06 -4.77 -21.36
CA GLY A 945 -51.96 -6.08 -20.69
C GLY A 945 -51.97 -5.95 -19.16
N ALA A 946 -52.78 -6.77 -18.48
CA ALA A 946 -53.15 -6.57 -17.09
C ALA A 946 -52.25 -7.29 -16.06
N SER A 947 -52.37 -6.84 -14.81
CA SER A 947 -51.84 -7.48 -13.60
C SER A 947 -52.44 -8.86 -13.32
N LEU A 948 -51.68 -9.76 -12.68
CA LEU A 948 -52.25 -10.76 -11.77
C LEU A 948 -51.21 -11.24 -10.72
N HIS A 949 -51.66 -11.33 -9.47
CA HIS A 949 -50.96 -11.92 -8.33
C HIS A 949 -51.45 -13.37 -8.16
N VAL A 950 -50.57 -14.35 -7.91
CA VAL A 950 -50.94 -15.60 -7.23
C VAL A 950 -49.83 -16.01 -6.26
N THR A 951 -50.24 -16.45 -5.07
CA THR A 951 -49.40 -17.08 -4.04
C THR A 951 -49.81 -18.54 -3.88
N SER A 952 -48.89 -19.44 -3.53
CA SER A 952 -49.24 -20.71 -2.89
C SER A 952 -48.09 -21.29 -2.05
N MET A 953 -48.44 -21.74 -0.84
CA MET A 953 -47.74 -22.79 -0.10
C MET A 953 -48.00 -24.15 -0.81
N ASP A 954 -47.48 -25.33 -0.45
CA ASP A 954 -46.96 -25.81 0.83
C ASP A 954 -46.03 -27.06 0.68
N ARG A 955 -45.49 -27.51 1.82
CA ARG A 955 -44.68 -28.72 2.13
C ARG A 955 -44.87 -30.00 1.28
N ALA A 956 -43.79 -30.77 1.13
CA ALA A 956 -43.61 -32.06 1.85
C ALA A 956 -42.24 -32.75 1.65
N THR A 957 -41.74 -33.37 2.73
CA THR A 957 -40.87 -34.58 2.85
C THR A 957 -39.63 -34.76 1.96
N GLY A 958 -38.48 -35.11 2.59
CA GLY A 958 -37.22 -35.36 1.89
C GLY A 958 -36.70 -36.79 1.96
N SER A 959 -35.59 -37.03 1.27
CA SER A 959 -34.67 -38.15 1.50
C SER A 959 -33.27 -37.75 1.05
N GLY A 960 -32.25 -38.00 1.86
CA GLY A 960 -30.87 -37.60 1.53
C GLY A 960 -30.08 -38.71 0.86
N VAL A 961 -29.46 -38.43 -0.29
CA VAL A 961 -28.36 -39.24 -0.84
C VAL A 961 -27.27 -38.31 -1.40
N LYS A 962 -26.08 -38.34 -0.79
CA LYS A 962 -24.87 -37.78 -1.40
C LYS A 962 -24.37 -38.74 -2.49
N ARG A 963 -24.13 -38.25 -3.71
CA ARG A 963 -23.23 -38.93 -4.65
C ARG A 963 -22.26 -37.95 -5.31
N THR A 964 -20.99 -38.23 -5.12
CA THR A 964 -19.84 -37.67 -5.84
C THR A 964 -19.90 -38.08 -7.31
N LEU A 965 -19.71 -37.13 -8.23
CA LEU A 965 -19.46 -37.43 -9.64
C LEU A 965 -17.94 -37.40 -9.90
N GLY A 966 -17.38 -38.59 -10.12
CA GLY A 966 -16.00 -38.77 -10.56
C GLY A 966 -15.88 -38.63 -12.08
N VAL A 967 -14.74 -38.10 -12.52
CA VAL A 967 -14.37 -37.99 -13.94
C VAL A 967 -14.20 -39.39 -14.55
N LYS A 968 -14.93 -39.69 -15.63
CA LYS A 968 -14.59 -40.78 -16.56
C LYS A 968 -14.10 -40.18 -17.87
N ARG A 969 -12.87 -40.53 -18.26
CA ARG A 969 -12.37 -40.33 -19.63
C ARG A 969 -12.90 -41.46 -20.52
N GLY A 970 -13.36 -41.13 -21.71
CA GLY A 970 -13.57 -42.11 -22.78
C GLY A 970 -12.23 -42.54 -23.41
N LEU A 971 -12.16 -43.80 -23.79
CA LEU A 971 -11.16 -44.38 -24.70
C LEU A 971 -11.93 -44.87 -25.92
N ASP A 972 -11.43 -44.62 -27.13
CA ASP A 972 -11.54 -45.55 -28.25
C ASP A 972 -10.62 -45.14 -29.42
N GLY A 973 -9.91 -46.15 -29.98
CA GLY A 973 -9.21 -46.12 -31.28
C GLY A 973 -7.97 -45.22 -31.42
N GLY A 974 -6.79 -45.70 -31.86
CA GLY A 974 -6.35 -47.07 -32.15
C GLY A 974 -5.04 -47.09 -32.95
N TRP A 975 -4.21 -48.14 -32.76
CA TRP A 975 -3.00 -48.52 -33.55
C TRP A 975 -1.85 -47.47 -33.69
N GLU A 976 -0.56 -47.81 -33.81
CA GLU A 976 0.10 -49.10 -34.03
C GLU A 976 1.59 -49.10 -33.55
N ASN A 977 2.18 -50.31 -33.50
CA ASN A 977 3.62 -50.64 -33.67
C ASN A 977 4.69 -50.38 -32.57
N ARG A 978 5.27 -51.53 -32.15
CA ARG A 978 6.71 -51.83 -31.87
C ARG A 978 7.41 -51.24 -30.62
N GLY A 979 7.63 -52.12 -29.64
CA GLY A 979 8.95 -52.79 -29.61
C GLY A 979 9.79 -52.83 -28.31
N SER A 980 9.66 -53.94 -27.57
CA SER A 980 10.79 -54.74 -27.04
C SER A 980 11.47 -54.43 -25.68
N LYS A 981 11.72 -55.53 -24.94
CA LYS A 981 12.74 -55.77 -23.88
C LYS A 981 12.61 -55.08 -22.51
N GLY A 982 11.86 -55.75 -21.63
CA GLY A 982 11.91 -55.50 -20.18
C GLY A 982 13.08 -56.15 -19.42
N LYS A 983 13.00 -56.07 -18.09
CA LYS A 983 13.50 -57.01 -17.06
C LYS A 983 12.82 -56.61 -15.74
N GLY A 984 12.47 -57.58 -14.88
CA GLY A 984 11.76 -57.31 -13.62
C GLY A 984 12.51 -57.81 -12.38
N PHE A 985 12.03 -57.41 -11.20
CA PHE A 985 12.29 -58.11 -9.94
C PHE A 985 11.15 -57.85 -8.93
N ARG A 986 10.96 -58.77 -7.97
CA ARG A 986 9.88 -58.73 -6.96
C ARG A 986 10.35 -58.07 -5.64
N PRO A 987 9.46 -57.46 -4.84
CA PRO A 987 9.77 -56.98 -3.49
C PRO A 987 9.66 -58.10 -2.43
N PRO A 988 10.41 -58.03 -1.31
CA PRO A 988 10.28 -58.96 -0.20
C PRO A 988 9.14 -58.57 0.76
N VAL A 989 8.47 -59.59 1.30
CA VAL A 989 7.49 -59.49 2.39
C VAL A 989 8.20 -59.76 3.71
N LEU A 990 7.92 -58.98 4.76
CA LEU A 990 8.24 -59.35 6.14
C LEU A 990 6.99 -59.29 7.03
N ARG A 991 6.87 -60.32 7.88
CA ARG A 991 5.74 -60.56 8.80
C ARG A 991 5.89 -59.72 10.07
N GLY A 992 4.76 -59.34 10.68
CA GLY A 992 4.73 -58.86 12.07
C GLY A 992 4.67 -60.02 13.08
N GLY A 993 4.69 -59.69 14.38
CA GLY A 993 4.33 -60.66 15.43
C GLY A 993 4.98 -60.49 16.80
N LYS A 994 4.82 -59.35 17.47
CA LYS A 994 4.20 -59.24 18.82
C LYS A 994 4.17 -57.79 19.29
#